data_AF-A0AAD9I645-F1
#
_entry.id   AF-A0AAD9I645-F1
#
_cell.length_a   1.000
_cell.length_b   1.000
_cell.length_c   1.000
_cell.angle_alpha   90.00
_cell.angle_beta   90.00
_cell.angle_gamma   90.00
#
_symmetry.space_group_name_H-M   'P 1'
#
loop_
_entity.id
_entity.type
_entity.pdbx_description
1 polymer ?
#
loop_
_entity_poly.entity_id
_entity_poly.type
_entity_poly.pdbx_seq_one_letter_code
_entity_poly.pdbx_strand_id
1 'polypeptide(L)'
;MHSTSYNRPNQSLCSALPLFRCKSLHEHSIHEPNPRRDAKVDHRKILLCAAFMVAHMYIPSYLYSNCAEACMQMANADAGEPSDLKIVQQQQDTGERAPVSRPAAQSGSGWEERGEKAEQGTGRGAGGRGAPAVRLDMDLDADIEMKAKIKGDITLAVLDGDQKKARRNLYVVQVPVALLGITISAFPASHVDLVNRLSWLPLPHAAHTMQQPGFLAAARLLAAASIVPGTTGTATWRDYTAVARTPATCPDYTDYAQVPHAPFTSGSLGLPDMRPTPACRTFNSSAAERVIADMQARLVDPDVARLFANAFASTLDTTVKYFDAQLNLAFIITGDITAQWLRDTGNQFAHLYRLLPHDPNLQALVKAVINTESRYIAEYPYCGSFQPPPESGLEPTVNGHAEAVTVNPPVNNETVFECKYELDSLSAFLKMSRSYYNYTKDSSFINNNWNAAIDQIMTLIRNQSQSSWTEDWEFVSYYNWTGSSPNEAVPVNNGGNGEPVLANGLIASNHRPSDDICVFNYITPVNAMMSVELDHLASMLSAAGARPDVAATAARYAATVRAAVLNNTVTPGGVLAYETNGYGAMYTMDDANVPSLVSLPYLGFLDRGDGLYRRTKSAMFSRANPYFAVGKQFQGIGGPHVSAADPWPMSQISGIFGADDDDEIRMRLALVVNNTAGLGLIHESINVHNTSVYSRPWFAWANSYFAEMLLDLAERKPGLIFANATPYVVG
;
A
#
# COMPACT_ATOMS: atom_id res chain seq x y z
N MET A 1 37.13 48.48 -39.08
CA MET A 1 38.05 47.75 -40.00
C MET A 1 37.99 46.29 -39.57
N HIS A 2 37.49 45.28 -40.27
CA HIS A 2 36.94 45.03 -41.61
C HIS A 2 35.83 43.96 -41.41
N SER A 3 34.59 44.14 -41.88
CA SER A 3 34.05 43.66 -43.18
C SER A 3 34.17 42.13 -43.32
N THR A 4 33.15 41.31 -43.62
CA THR A 4 32.16 41.26 -44.72
C THR A 4 31.70 39.77 -44.75
N SER A 5 30.58 39.28 -45.27
CA SER A 5 29.37 39.76 -45.92
C SER A 5 28.54 38.51 -46.26
N TYR A 6 27.24 38.58 -46.06
CA TYR A 6 26.24 37.68 -46.64
C TYR A 6 26.21 37.81 -48.18
N ASN A 7 25.96 36.72 -48.90
CA ASN A 7 25.20 36.75 -50.16
C ASN A 7 24.57 35.39 -50.54
N ARG A 8 23.27 35.45 -50.85
CA ARG A 8 22.32 34.45 -51.44
C ARG A 8 22.67 34.17 -52.94
N PRO A 9 22.12 33.18 -53.70
CA PRO A 9 20.65 32.98 -53.90
C PRO A 9 20.06 31.62 -54.39
N ASN A 10 18.73 31.48 -54.15
CA ASN A 10 17.60 30.99 -54.98
C ASN A 10 17.61 29.77 -55.94
N GLN A 11 16.41 29.15 -55.98
CA GLN A 11 15.69 28.44 -57.07
C GLN A 11 16.03 26.95 -57.30
N SER A 12 15.15 25.97 -56.98
CA SER A 12 13.80 25.59 -57.47
C SER A 12 13.77 24.78 -58.77
N LEU A 13 13.27 23.52 -58.71
CA LEU A 13 12.54 22.73 -59.74
C LEU A 13 12.34 21.31 -59.15
N CYS A 14 11.18 20.85 -58.65
CA CYS A 14 9.84 20.66 -59.22
C CYS A 14 9.76 19.82 -60.50
N SER A 15 9.38 18.54 -60.35
CA SER A 15 8.47 17.76 -61.24
C SER A 15 8.37 16.33 -60.67
N ALA A 16 7.22 15.76 -60.29
CA ALA A 16 5.99 15.65 -61.07
C ALA A 16 4.68 15.64 -60.21
N LEU A 17 3.63 16.19 -60.83
CA LEU A 17 2.22 16.38 -60.43
C LEU A 17 1.34 15.16 -60.88
N PRO A 18 0.02 15.00 -60.56
CA PRO A 18 -0.98 16.08 -60.50
C PRO A 18 -2.23 16.04 -59.55
N LEU A 19 -2.70 17.28 -59.27
CA LEU A 19 -4.08 17.82 -59.25
C LEU A 19 -5.15 17.31 -58.25
N PHE A 20 -5.65 18.24 -57.40
CA PHE A 20 -7.02 18.80 -57.50
C PHE A 20 -7.10 20.16 -56.77
N ARG A 21 -7.78 21.15 -57.40
CA ARG A 21 -8.01 22.52 -56.90
C ARG A 21 -9.31 22.61 -56.09
N CYS A 22 -9.34 23.47 -55.07
CA CYS A 22 -10.56 24.15 -54.62
C CYS A 22 -10.46 25.66 -54.93
N LYS A 23 -11.58 26.24 -55.39
CA LYS A 23 -11.72 27.62 -55.88
C LYS A 23 -12.57 28.42 -54.89
N SER A 24 -12.25 29.73 -54.82
CA SER A 24 -12.67 30.77 -53.87
C SER A 24 -14.17 31.02 -53.70
N LEU A 25 -14.52 31.77 -52.64
CA LEU A 25 -15.37 32.97 -52.72
C LEU A 25 -14.98 33.96 -51.60
N HIS A 26 -14.86 35.24 -51.96
CA HIS A 26 -14.50 36.40 -51.13
C HIS A 26 -15.67 37.41 -51.18
N GLU A 27 -15.69 38.36 -50.23
CA GLU A 27 -16.42 39.65 -50.16
C GLU A 27 -17.87 39.70 -49.64
N HIS A 28 -18.08 40.35 -48.47
CA HIS A 28 -18.58 41.75 -48.38
C HIS A 28 -18.77 42.27 -46.93
N SER A 29 -18.13 43.42 -46.64
CA SER A 29 -18.56 44.63 -45.89
C SER A 29 -19.44 44.60 -44.61
N ILE A 30 -18.82 45.01 -43.49
CA ILE A 30 -19.17 46.04 -42.48
C ILE A 30 -20.66 46.43 -42.27
N HIS A 31 -21.19 46.21 -41.05
CA HIS A 31 -21.95 47.17 -40.22
C HIS A 31 -22.32 46.56 -38.85
N GLU A 32 -21.92 47.21 -37.74
CA GLU A 32 -22.64 47.15 -36.45
C GLU A 32 -23.76 48.20 -36.44
N PRO A 33 -24.95 47.98 -35.82
CA PRO A 33 -25.08 48.14 -34.36
C PRO A 33 -26.18 47.33 -33.60
N ASN A 34 -25.96 47.22 -32.28
CA ASN A 34 -26.91 47.19 -31.15
C ASN A 34 -27.66 45.89 -30.72
N PRO A 35 -27.89 45.69 -29.40
CA PRO A 35 -28.18 44.41 -28.75
C PRO A 35 -29.68 44.16 -28.51
N ARG A 36 -29.95 42.96 -27.98
CA ARG A 36 -31.23 42.36 -27.53
C ARG A 36 -31.86 41.43 -28.57
N ARG A 37 -31.71 40.12 -28.34
CA ARG A 37 -32.82 39.17 -28.17
C ARG A 37 -32.31 37.76 -27.89
N ASP A 38 -33.05 37.08 -27.03
CA ASP A 38 -32.91 35.68 -26.64
C ASP A 38 -32.77 34.74 -27.85
N ALA A 39 -31.85 33.77 -27.75
CA ALA A 39 -31.80 32.62 -28.65
C ALA A 39 -31.60 31.33 -27.87
N LYS A 40 -32.65 30.50 -27.90
CA LYS A 40 -32.66 29.10 -27.48
C LYS A 40 -31.60 28.29 -28.22
N VAL A 41 -30.91 27.40 -27.52
CA VAL A 41 -29.97 26.44 -28.10
C VAL A 41 -30.75 25.32 -28.82
N ASP A 42 -30.43 25.12 -30.09
CA ASP A 42 -30.97 24.07 -30.97
C ASP A 42 -30.14 22.78 -30.83
N HIS A 43 -30.73 21.75 -30.22
CA HIS A 43 -30.10 20.45 -29.93
C HIS A 43 -29.85 19.56 -31.17
N ARG A 44 -30.07 20.03 -32.40
CA ARG A 44 -29.91 19.19 -33.61
C ARG A 44 -28.53 19.23 -34.27
N LYS A 45 -27.57 19.99 -33.77
CA LYS A 45 -26.18 20.00 -34.29
C LYS A 45 -25.16 19.19 -33.48
N ILE A 46 -25.52 18.72 -32.29
CA ILE A 46 -24.64 17.88 -31.46
C ILE A 46 -24.78 16.38 -31.80
N LEU A 47 -25.88 15.95 -32.42
CA LEU A 47 -26.13 14.54 -32.75
C LEU A 47 -25.43 14.02 -34.01
N LEU A 48 -24.81 14.86 -34.84
CA LEU A 48 -24.08 14.40 -36.04
C LEU A 48 -22.59 14.13 -35.83
N CYS A 49 -21.98 14.61 -34.73
CA CYS A 49 -20.58 14.28 -34.38
C CYS A 49 -20.45 12.95 -33.62
N ALA A 50 -21.48 12.53 -32.89
CA ALA A 50 -21.46 11.29 -32.11
C ALA A 50 -21.65 10.01 -32.97
N ALA A 51 -22.28 10.13 -34.15
CA ALA A 51 -22.54 8.99 -35.03
C ALA A 51 -21.33 8.56 -35.89
N PHE A 52 -20.24 9.33 -35.89
CA PHE A 52 -19.04 9.03 -36.70
C PHE A 52 -17.92 8.32 -35.91
N MET A 53 -18.02 8.20 -34.58
CA MET A 53 -16.99 7.56 -33.74
C MET A 53 -17.25 6.08 -33.40
N VAL A 54 -18.36 5.48 -33.88
CA VAL A 54 -18.75 4.09 -33.51
C VAL A 54 -18.59 3.09 -34.67
N ALA A 55 -17.84 3.43 -35.73
CA ALA A 55 -17.50 2.44 -36.76
C ALA A 55 -16.06 2.59 -37.23
N HIS A 56 -15.31 1.48 -37.15
CA HIS A 56 -13.97 1.18 -37.70
C HIS A 56 -12.80 1.19 -36.69
N MET A 57 -12.66 0.06 -35.99
CA MET A 57 -11.36 -0.44 -35.54
C MET A 57 -10.64 -1.12 -36.73
N TYR A 58 -9.30 -1.05 -36.73
CA TYR A 58 -8.30 -1.63 -37.65
C TYR A 58 -7.81 -0.79 -38.85
N ILE A 59 -6.91 0.19 -38.63
CA ILE A 59 -5.77 0.56 -39.53
C ILE A 59 -4.62 1.18 -38.67
N PRO A 60 -3.31 0.96 -38.97
CA PRO A 60 -2.18 1.42 -38.16
C PRO A 60 -1.89 2.93 -38.17
N SER A 61 -1.22 3.38 -37.12
CA SER A 61 -0.90 4.76 -36.71
C SER A 61 0.17 5.45 -37.57
N TYR A 62 -0.23 6.00 -38.71
CA TYR A 62 0.50 7.09 -39.42
C TYR A 62 -0.48 7.95 -40.21
N LEU A 63 -1.49 8.55 -39.57
CA LEU A 63 -2.43 9.49 -40.24
C LEU A 63 -3.15 10.46 -39.28
N TYR A 64 -2.62 10.67 -38.06
CA TYR A 64 -3.26 11.50 -37.02
C TYR A 64 -2.70 12.93 -36.90
N SER A 65 -2.03 13.47 -37.92
CA SER A 65 -1.43 14.82 -37.82
C SER A 65 -2.26 15.96 -38.42
N ASN A 66 -3.34 15.71 -39.16
CA ASN A 66 -3.99 16.79 -39.94
C ASN A 66 -5.45 17.11 -39.55
N CYS A 67 -5.99 16.51 -38.49
CA CYS A 67 -7.34 16.85 -37.97
C CYS A 67 -7.31 17.64 -36.64
N ALA A 68 -6.20 17.61 -35.90
CA ALA A 68 -6.06 18.39 -34.65
C ALA A 68 -5.81 19.88 -34.90
N GLU A 69 -5.23 20.25 -36.05
CA GLU A 69 -4.89 21.63 -36.40
C GLU A 69 -6.12 22.48 -36.80
N ALA A 70 -7.20 21.86 -37.28
CA ALA A 70 -8.44 22.57 -37.64
C ALA A 70 -9.34 22.90 -36.42
N CYS A 71 -9.23 22.13 -35.32
CA CYS A 71 -9.99 22.38 -34.10
C CYS A 71 -9.32 23.43 -33.20
N MET A 72 -7.99 23.56 -33.21
CA MET A 72 -7.29 24.60 -32.42
C MET A 72 -7.43 26.01 -33.01
N GLN A 73 -7.74 26.16 -34.30
CA GLN A 73 -7.93 27.48 -34.91
C GLN A 73 -9.34 28.09 -34.70
N MET A 74 -10.32 27.33 -34.19
CA MET A 74 -11.62 27.90 -33.79
C MET A 74 -11.70 28.30 -32.31
N ALA A 75 -10.75 27.87 -31.48
CA ALA A 75 -10.71 28.20 -30.05
C ALA A 75 -9.86 29.45 -29.72
N ASN A 76 -9.03 29.93 -30.65
CA ASN A 76 -8.11 31.07 -30.46
C ASN A 76 -8.60 32.41 -31.04
N ALA A 77 -9.91 32.54 -31.33
CA ALA A 77 -10.50 33.79 -31.79
C ALA A 77 -11.15 34.65 -30.68
N ASP A 78 -11.00 34.27 -29.40
CA ASP A 78 -11.65 34.95 -28.26
C ASP A 78 -10.68 35.38 -27.13
N ALA A 79 -9.37 35.42 -27.40
CA ALA A 79 -8.37 35.93 -26.46
C ALA A 79 -7.66 37.15 -27.04
N GLY A 80 -8.14 38.35 -26.69
CA GLY A 80 -7.47 39.62 -27.00
C GLY A 80 -6.21 39.82 -26.14
N GLU A 81 -5.12 40.25 -26.77
CA GLU A 81 -3.82 40.55 -26.16
C GLU A 81 -3.77 41.88 -25.37
N PRO A 82 -2.78 42.06 -24.46
CA PRO A 82 -2.71 43.16 -23.51
C PRO A 82 -2.00 44.41 -24.07
N SER A 83 -2.33 45.59 -23.54
CA SER A 83 -1.56 46.82 -23.77
C SER A 83 -1.20 47.53 -22.47
N ASP A 84 0.03 48.05 -22.46
CA ASP A 84 0.74 48.77 -21.40
C ASP A 84 -0.01 49.99 -20.82
N LEU A 85 0.20 50.30 -19.52
CA LEU A 85 0.54 51.67 -19.05
C LEU A 85 0.84 51.75 -17.53
N LYS A 86 1.73 52.70 -17.21
CA LYS A 86 2.45 52.95 -15.95
C LYS A 86 1.68 53.74 -14.89
N ILE A 87 2.05 53.47 -13.62
CA ILE A 87 2.08 54.27 -12.37
C ILE A 87 1.70 55.76 -12.45
N VAL A 88 0.78 56.23 -11.58
CA VAL A 88 0.85 57.50 -10.78
C VAL A 88 0.01 57.40 -9.48
N GLN A 89 0.55 57.94 -8.38
CA GLN A 89 0.00 58.10 -7.01
C GLN A 89 -1.13 59.16 -6.88
N GLN A 90 -2.04 58.98 -5.91
CA GLN A 90 -2.49 59.97 -4.89
C GLN A 90 -3.64 59.36 -4.06
N GLN A 91 -3.51 59.08 -2.75
CA GLN A 91 -3.55 59.98 -1.58
C GLN A 91 -4.97 60.46 -1.21
N GLN A 92 -5.51 59.96 -0.09
CA GLN A 92 -6.28 60.63 0.99
C GLN A 92 -7.17 59.57 1.70
N ASP A 93 -6.93 59.14 2.95
CA ASP A 93 -6.91 59.82 4.27
C ASP A 93 -8.28 59.78 4.98
N THR A 94 -8.21 59.71 6.33
CA THR A 94 -9.28 59.60 7.35
C THR A 94 -9.90 58.21 7.58
N GLY A 95 -10.08 57.69 8.79
CA GLY A 95 -9.85 58.21 10.13
C GLY A 95 -10.36 57.18 11.17
N GLU A 96 -9.78 57.23 12.37
CA GLU A 96 -9.99 56.35 13.52
C GLU A 96 -11.44 56.33 14.07
N ARG A 97 -11.89 55.19 14.63
CA ARG A 97 -12.13 54.98 16.09
C ARG A 97 -13.00 53.74 16.35
N ALA A 98 -12.67 53.08 17.46
CA ALA A 98 -13.20 51.82 17.97
C ALA A 98 -14.39 52.05 18.96
N PRO A 99 -14.79 51.08 19.82
CA PRO A 99 -16.08 50.38 19.75
C PRO A 99 -16.97 50.58 20.99
N VAL A 100 -18.29 50.31 20.93
CA VAL A 100 -19.16 50.34 22.13
C VAL A 100 -20.27 49.28 22.12
N SER A 101 -20.12 48.34 23.07
CA SER A 101 -21.08 47.64 23.95
C SER A 101 -22.42 47.04 23.48
N ARG A 102 -22.65 45.80 23.96
CA ARG A 102 -23.95 45.12 24.17
C ARG A 102 -24.89 45.90 25.10
N PRO A 103 -26.20 45.57 25.13
CA PRO A 103 -26.68 44.76 26.26
C PRO A 103 -27.69 43.66 25.90
N ALA A 104 -27.88 42.75 26.86
CA ALA A 104 -28.80 41.62 26.86
C ALA A 104 -30.25 42.00 27.19
N ALA A 105 -31.22 41.16 26.79
CA ALA A 105 -32.46 40.90 27.54
C ALA A 105 -33.15 39.60 27.06
N GLN A 106 -33.56 38.79 28.04
CA GLN A 106 -34.49 37.66 27.94
C GLN A 106 -35.94 38.16 27.87
N SER A 107 -36.86 37.40 27.26
CA SER A 107 -38.17 37.02 27.85
C SER A 107 -38.96 36.14 26.88
N GLY A 108 -39.74 35.20 27.44
CA GLY A 108 -40.41 34.10 26.74
C GLY A 108 -41.83 34.37 26.21
N SER A 109 -42.62 33.28 26.16
CA SER A 109 -43.96 33.07 25.58
C SER A 109 -43.94 32.88 24.05
N GLY A 110 -44.53 31.84 23.45
CA GLY A 110 -45.70 31.02 23.79
C GLY A 110 -46.68 31.12 22.61
N TRP A 111 -47.52 30.10 22.42
CA TRP A 111 -48.55 29.91 21.37
C TRP A 111 -48.06 29.32 20.03
N GLU A 112 -48.74 28.40 19.36
CA GLU A 112 -49.70 27.33 19.66
C GLU A 112 -49.97 26.66 18.30
N GLU A 113 -50.23 25.36 18.32
CA GLU A 113 -50.64 24.55 17.16
C GLU A 113 -51.95 25.04 16.54
N ARG A 114 -52.08 24.88 15.22
CA ARG A 114 -53.38 24.66 14.58
C ARG A 114 -53.23 23.62 13.49
N GLY A 115 -53.79 22.44 13.75
CA GLY A 115 -54.08 21.43 12.75
C GLY A 115 -55.39 21.72 12.02
N GLU A 116 -55.55 21.12 10.85
CA GLU A 116 -56.86 20.93 10.22
C GLU A 116 -56.90 19.57 9.52
N LYS A 117 -57.98 18.84 9.81
CA LYS A 117 -58.31 17.51 9.30
C LYS A 117 -59.22 17.63 8.07
N ALA A 118 -58.94 16.76 7.10
CA ALA A 118 -59.82 15.92 6.28
C ALA A 118 -61.18 16.46 5.78
N GLU A 119 -61.38 16.35 4.46
CA GLU A 119 -62.69 16.04 3.86
C GLU A 119 -62.56 14.96 2.78
N GLN A 120 -63.54 14.04 2.80
CA GLN A 120 -63.74 12.94 1.85
C GLN A 120 -64.58 13.41 0.66
N GLY A 121 -64.25 12.94 -0.55
CA GLY A 121 -65.08 13.08 -1.74
C GLY A 121 -64.88 11.90 -2.69
N THR A 122 -65.97 11.17 -2.93
CA THR A 122 -66.10 9.93 -3.72
C THR A 122 -65.99 10.14 -5.24
N GLY A 123 -65.46 9.16 -5.99
CA GLY A 123 -65.70 9.07 -7.45
C GLY A 123 -64.83 8.05 -8.20
N ARG A 124 -65.47 7.01 -8.76
CA ARG A 124 -64.89 5.95 -9.63
C ARG A 124 -64.30 6.49 -10.95
N GLY A 125 -63.27 5.84 -11.47
CA GLY A 125 -62.89 5.94 -12.89
C GLY A 125 -61.56 5.28 -13.23
N ALA A 126 -61.60 4.24 -14.06
CA ALA A 126 -60.46 3.46 -14.54
C ALA A 126 -59.52 4.24 -15.48
N GLY A 127 -58.25 3.83 -15.54
CA GLY A 127 -57.35 4.23 -16.64
C GLY A 127 -55.88 4.23 -16.23
N GLY A 128 -55.20 3.10 -16.43
CA GLY A 128 -53.75 3.01 -16.26
C GLY A 128 -52.98 3.88 -17.25
N ARG A 129 -51.85 4.42 -16.78
CA ARG A 129 -50.65 4.66 -17.59
C ARG A 129 -49.45 4.60 -16.64
N GLY A 130 -48.62 3.58 -16.84
CA GLY A 130 -47.50 3.22 -15.97
C GLY A 130 -46.35 4.23 -16.02
N ALA A 131 -45.57 4.21 -14.94
CA ALA A 131 -44.25 4.80 -14.87
C ALA A 131 -43.29 4.07 -15.85
N PRO A 132 -42.26 4.74 -16.39
CA PRO A 132 -41.30 4.11 -17.28
C PRO A 132 -40.47 3.07 -16.48
N ALA A 133 -40.51 1.82 -16.93
CA ALA A 133 -39.59 0.78 -16.49
C ALA A 133 -38.32 0.85 -17.35
N VAL A 134 -37.17 1.02 -16.70
CA VAL A 134 -35.86 0.84 -17.32
C VAL A 134 -35.57 -0.65 -17.30
N ARG A 135 -35.35 -1.25 -18.47
CA ARG A 135 -34.88 -2.63 -18.61
C ARG A 135 -33.35 -2.58 -18.72
N LEU A 136 -32.68 -3.11 -17.71
CA LEU A 136 -31.25 -3.40 -17.75
C LEU A 136 -31.14 -4.87 -18.15
N ASP A 137 -30.67 -5.14 -19.37
CA ASP A 137 -30.17 -6.46 -19.71
C ASP A 137 -28.72 -6.52 -19.18
N MET A 138 -28.50 -7.35 -18.17
CA MET A 138 -27.17 -7.67 -17.66
C MET A 138 -26.84 -9.11 -18.05
N ASP A 139 -25.75 -9.31 -18.77
CA ASP A 139 -25.11 -10.61 -18.87
C ASP A 139 -24.45 -10.88 -17.50
N LEU A 140 -24.98 -11.86 -16.77
CA LEU A 140 -24.49 -12.25 -15.47
C LEU A 140 -23.62 -13.50 -15.63
N ASP A 141 -22.31 -13.33 -15.62
CA ASP A 141 -21.39 -14.45 -15.40
C ASP A 141 -21.33 -14.73 -13.89
N ALA A 142 -21.79 -15.91 -13.49
CA ALA A 142 -21.78 -16.36 -12.10
C ALA A 142 -20.93 -17.62 -11.97
N ASP A 143 -19.75 -17.50 -11.38
CA ASP A 143 -18.95 -18.64 -10.97
C ASP A 143 -19.41 -19.12 -9.59
N ILE A 144 -19.83 -20.39 -9.52
CA ILE A 144 -20.28 -21.03 -8.28
C ILE A 144 -19.30 -22.16 -7.95
N GLU A 145 -18.41 -21.94 -6.98
CA GLU A 145 -17.54 -23.00 -6.45
C GLU A 145 -18.19 -23.65 -5.22
N MET A 146 -18.61 -24.92 -5.35
CA MET A 146 -19.14 -25.70 -4.23
C MET A 146 -18.11 -26.74 -3.75
N LYS A 147 -17.55 -26.55 -2.55
CA LYS A 147 -16.72 -27.56 -1.88
C LYS A 147 -17.55 -28.29 -0.82
N ALA A 148 -18.19 -29.39 -1.20
CA ALA A 148 -18.88 -30.29 -0.28
C ALA A 148 -18.53 -31.76 -0.57
N LYS A 149 -18.28 -32.56 0.48
CA LYS A 149 -17.99 -33.99 0.38
C LYS A 149 -19.30 -34.78 0.53
N ILE A 150 -20.06 -34.90 -0.56
CA ILE A 150 -21.38 -35.56 -0.57
C ILE A 150 -21.21 -37.03 -0.98
N LYS A 151 -21.78 -37.98 -0.21
CA LYS A 151 -21.95 -39.38 -0.62
C LYS A 151 -23.40 -39.61 -1.03
N GLY A 152 -23.68 -39.47 -2.33
CA GLY A 152 -24.98 -39.68 -2.96
C GLY A 152 -25.04 -38.97 -4.31
N ASP A 153 -26.08 -39.25 -5.11
CA ASP A 153 -26.27 -38.60 -6.42
C ASP A 153 -26.75 -37.16 -6.21
N ILE A 154 -26.08 -36.21 -6.86
CA ILE A 154 -26.46 -34.79 -6.86
C ILE A 154 -27.39 -34.55 -8.06
N THR A 155 -28.56 -33.96 -7.80
CA THR A 155 -29.45 -33.47 -8.85
C THR A 155 -29.54 -31.95 -8.76
N LEU A 156 -29.06 -31.24 -9.78
CA LEU A 156 -29.19 -29.80 -9.92
C LEU A 156 -30.43 -29.48 -10.77
N ALA A 157 -31.29 -28.57 -10.29
CA ALA A 157 -32.42 -28.06 -11.06
C ALA A 157 -32.40 -26.53 -11.05
N VAL A 158 -32.30 -25.92 -12.24
CA VAL A 158 -32.43 -24.48 -12.43
C VAL A 158 -33.89 -24.17 -12.70
N LEU A 159 -34.52 -23.36 -11.84
CA LEU A 159 -35.90 -22.92 -12.00
C LEU A 159 -35.91 -21.48 -12.50
N ASP A 160 -36.41 -21.27 -13.71
CA ASP A 160 -36.66 -19.94 -14.25
C ASP A 160 -37.95 -19.36 -13.65
N GLY A 161 -37.86 -18.12 -13.17
CA GLY A 161 -38.91 -17.43 -12.45
C GLY A 161 -39.82 -16.63 -13.39
N ASP A 162 -40.75 -17.30 -14.08
CA ASP A 162 -41.97 -16.63 -14.53
C ASP A 162 -43.21 -17.55 -14.46
N GLN A 163 -44.11 -17.23 -13.53
CA GLN A 163 -45.37 -17.93 -13.30
C GLN A 163 -46.39 -17.51 -14.36
N LYS A 164 -46.28 -18.07 -15.59
CA LYS A 164 -47.42 -18.39 -16.47
C LYS A 164 -46.94 -19.10 -17.75
N LYS A 165 -47.36 -20.36 -17.89
CA LYS A 165 -47.19 -21.30 -19.04
C LYS A 165 -45.91 -22.12 -19.04
N ALA A 166 -45.84 -23.10 -18.14
CA ALA A 166 -44.88 -24.19 -18.22
C ALA A 166 -45.19 -25.13 -19.40
N ARG A 167 -44.30 -25.15 -20.42
CA ARG A 167 -43.93 -26.38 -21.14
C ARG A 167 -42.52 -26.73 -20.71
N ARG A 168 -42.37 -27.96 -20.21
CA ARG A 168 -41.19 -28.50 -19.52
C ARG A 168 -40.04 -28.74 -20.50
N ASN A 169 -38.85 -28.21 -20.20
CA ASN A 169 -37.59 -28.81 -20.63
C ASN A 169 -36.80 -29.15 -19.35
N LEU A 170 -36.59 -30.44 -19.12
CA LEU A 170 -35.79 -30.97 -18.00
C LEU A 170 -34.46 -31.44 -18.59
N TYR A 171 -33.35 -30.87 -18.14
CA TYR A 171 -32.02 -31.35 -18.49
C TYR A 171 -31.50 -32.18 -17.31
N VAL A 172 -31.26 -33.48 -17.56
CA VAL A 172 -30.73 -34.42 -16.56
C VAL A 172 -29.35 -34.87 -17.04
N VAL A 173 -28.33 -34.68 -16.21
CA VAL A 173 -26.98 -35.20 -16.43
C VAL A 173 -26.70 -36.24 -15.35
N GLN A 174 -26.43 -37.49 -15.73
CA GLN A 174 -26.02 -38.57 -14.84
C GLN A 174 -24.53 -38.89 -15.06
N VAL A 175 -23.77 -39.01 -13.97
CA VAL A 175 -22.37 -39.47 -13.98
C VAL A 175 -22.25 -40.69 -13.05
N PRO A 176 -21.85 -41.87 -13.54
CA PRO A 176 -21.79 -43.08 -12.71
C PRO A 176 -20.48 -43.16 -11.89
N VAL A 177 -20.59 -43.61 -10.64
CA VAL A 177 -19.47 -43.91 -9.74
C VAL A 177 -19.40 -45.42 -9.47
N ALA A 178 -18.26 -46.04 -9.80
CA ALA A 178 -17.86 -47.36 -9.31
C ALA A 178 -16.32 -47.45 -9.30
N LEU A 179 -15.62 -48.07 -8.35
CA LEU A 179 -15.84 -48.45 -6.95
C LEU A 179 -14.44 -48.91 -6.45
N LEU A 180 -14.13 -48.61 -5.18
CA LEU A 180 -13.26 -49.34 -4.24
C LEU A 180 -11.76 -49.54 -4.53
N GLY A 181 -10.94 -49.12 -3.56
CA GLY A 181 -9.55 -49.57 -3.45
C GLY A 181 -9.39 -50.96 -2.81
N ILE A 182 -8.18 -51.51 -2.91
CA ILE A 182 -7.41 -52.28 -1.92
C ILE A 182 -6.01 -52.57 -2.52
N THR A 183 -5.00 -52.51 -1.65
CA THR A 183 -3.56 -52.83 -1.76
C THR A 183 -3.19 -54.18 -2.37
N ILE A 184 -1.99 -54.31 -2.98
CA ILE A 184 -1.02 -55.43 -2.82
C ILE A 184 0.38 -55.01 -3.32
N SER A 185 1.39 -55.44 -2.57
CA SER A 185 2.84 -55.28 -2.70
C SER A 185 3.55 -56.36 -3.56
N ALA A 186 4.75 -56.00 -4.04
CA ALA A 186 5.97 -56.82 -4.26
C ALA A 186 6.18 -57.65 -5.57
N PHE A 187 7.20 -57.21 -6.35
CA PHE A 187 8.30 -57.92 -7.07
C PHE A 187 8.01 -59.11 -8.06
N PRO A 188 9.00 -59.64 -8.81
CA PRO A 188 9.98 -59.05 -9.77
C PRO A 188 10.01 -59.82 -11.14
N ALA A 189 10.88 -59.39 -12.08
CA ALA A 189 11.92 -60.21 -12.76
C ALA A 189 12.10 -60.00 -14.29
N SER A 190 13.33 -59.58 -14.61
CA SER A 190 14.29 -60.11 -15.61
C SER A 190 14.01 -60.10 -17.14
N HIS A 191 14.94 -59.42 -17.83
CA HIS A 191 15.72 -59.81 -19.04
C HIS A 191 15.01 -60.35 -20.30
N VAL A 192 15.33 -59.75 -21.46
CA VAL A 192 16.21 -60.33 -22.51
C VAL A 192 16.39 -59.34 -23.68
N ASP A 193 17.64 -59.30 -24.16
CA ASP A 193 18.22 -58.57 -25.28
C ASP A 193 17.59 -58.80 -26.66
N LEU A 194 17.81 -57.85 -27.59
CA LEU A 194 18.30 -58.19 -28.94
C LEU A 194 19.15 -57.06 -29.57
N VAL A 195 20.16 -57.50 -30.32
CA VAL A 195 21.39 -56.82 -30.77
C VAL A 195 21.37 -56.51 -32.28
N ASN A 196 22.23 -55.55 -32.69
CA ASN A 196 22.92 -55.32 -34.00
C ASN A 196 22.56 -53.95 -34.65
N ARG A 197 23.44 -53.13 -35.26
CA ARG A 197 24.86 -53.25 -35.66
C ARG A 197 25.37 -51.91 -36.25
N LEU A 198 26.70 -51.77 -36.30
CA LEU A 198 27.57 -51.05 -37.27
C LEU A 198 28.27 -49.71 -36.88
N SER A 199 29.58 -49.91 -36.68
CA SER A 199 30.81 -49.08 -36.74
C SER A 199 30.87 -47.85 -37.67
N TRP A 200 31.70 -46.84 -37.34
CA TRP A 200 33.06 -46.55 -37.90
C TRP A 200 33.73 -45.33 -37.18
N LEU A 201 35.06 -45.43 -36.97
CA LEU A 201 36.06 -44.51 -36.34
C LEU A 201 36.47 -43.32 -37.27
N PRO A 202 37.43 -42.39 -36.97
CA PRO A 202 38.43 -42.32 -35.87
C PRO A 202 38.71 -40.95 -35.19
N LEU A 203 39.50 -41.02 -34.10
CA LEU A 203 40.25 -39.96 -33.38
C LEU A 203 41.49 -39.44 -34.15
N PRO A 204 42.23 -38.46 -33.58
CA PRO A 204 43.65 -38.75 -33.29
C PRO A 204 44.12 -38.40 -31.87
N HIS A 205 45.19 -39.11 -31.48
CA HIS A 205 45.89 -39.17 -30.20
C HIS A 205 46.95 -38.06 -30.02
N ALA A 206 47.35 -37.80 -28.76
CA ALA A 206 48.77 -37.79 -28.38
C ALA A 206 48.92 -38.06 -26.87
N ALA A 207 49.86 -38.95 -26.54
CA ALA A 207 50.17 -39.50 -25.22
C ALA A 207 51.41 -38.83 -24.62
N HIS A 208 51.63 -39.02 -23.31
CA HIS A 208 52.90 -39.55 -22.77
C HIS A 208 52.77 -39.96 -21.30
N THR A 209 53.22 -41.17 -21.00
CA THR A 209 53.37 -41.78 -19.66
C THR A 209 54.79 -42.33 -19.53
N MET A 210 55.36 -42.27 -18.32
CA MET A 210 56.53 -43.00 -17.80
C MET A 210 56.40 -42.92 -16.26
N GLN A 211 56.71 -43.88 -15.39
CA GLN A 211 57.10 -45.30 -15.44
C GLN A 211 57.07 -45.75 -13.95
N GLN A 212 56.68 -47.00 -13.63
CA GLN A 212 56.85 -47.61 -12.28
C GLN A 212 58.23 -48.29 -12.13
N PRO A 213 58.69 -48.76 -10.94
CA PRO A 213 58.22 -50.03 -10.32
C PRO A 213 58.12 -50.03 -8.76
N GLY A 214 57.35 -50.98 -8.20
CA GLY A 214 56.98 -51.05 -6.78
C GLY A 214 57.78 -52.00 -5.88
N PHE A 215 57.31 -52.18 -4.63
CA PHE A 215 57.57 -53.32 -3.74
C PHE A 215 56.49 -53.42 -2.63
N LEU A 216 56.25 -54.64 -2.14
CA LEU A 216 55.19 -55.09 -1.26
C LEU A 216 55.38 -54.80 0.25
N ALA A 217 54.22 -54.66 0.92
CA ALA A 217 53.85 -55.17 2.26
C ALA A 217 53.89 -54.29 3.53
N ALA A 218 52.73 -54.35 4.21
CA ALA A 218 52.48 -54.33 5.66
C ALA A 218 52.32 -52.99 6.44
N ALA A 219 51.04 -52.64 6.61
CA ALA A 219 50.34 -52.44 7.89
C ALA A 219 50.62 -51.22 8.79
N ARG A 220 49.48 -50.54 9.07
CA ARG A 220 49.06 -49.81 10.28
C ARG A 220 49.26 -48.28 10.37
N LEU A 221 48.08 -47.64 10.48
CA LEU A 221 47.72 -46.52 11.36
C LEU A 221 48.33 -45.13 11.08
N LEU A 222 47.55 -44.27 10.41
CA LEU A 222 46.95 -43.04 10.96
C LEU A 222 46.44 -42.17 9.80
N ALA A 223 45.12 -42.22 9.56
CA ALA A 223 44.45 -41.31 8.65
C ALA A 223 44.14 -39.99 9.38
N ALA A 224 44.89 -38.94 9.06
CA ALA A 224 44.44 -37.57 9.27
C ALA A 224 43.67 -37.16 8.02
N ALA A 225 42.33 -37.22 8.11
CA ALA A 225 41.45 -36.76 7.05
C ALA A 225 41.41 -35.22 7.06
N SER A 226 42.01 -34.61 6.04
CA SER A 226 41.68 -33.26 5.60
C SER A 226 40.25 -33.29 5.07
N ILE A 227 39.30 -32.81 5.87
CA ILE A 227 37.92 -32.62 5.43
C ILE A 227 37.88 -31.32 4.62
N VAL A 228 37.80 -31.47 3.31
CA VAL A 228 37.21 -30.47 2.42
C VAL A 228 35.75 -30.32 2.84
N PRO A 229 35.22 -29.12 3.14
CA PRO A 229 33.79 -28.97 3.39
C PRO A 229 33.05 -29.33 2.10
N GLY A 230 32.40 -30.49 2.13
CA GLY A 230 31.44 -30.87 1.12
C GLY A 230 30.31 -29.86 1.11
N THR A 231 29.87 -29.53 -0.09
CA THR A 231 28.64 -28.81 -0.42
C THR A 231 27.52 -29.13 0.58
N THR A 232 27.16 -28.15 1.41
CA THR A 232 25.93 -28.21 2.21
C THR A 232 24.77 -28.33 1.25
N GLY A 233 24.09 -29.48 1.26
CA GLY A 233 22.77 -29.59 0.65
C GLY A 233 21.89 -28.50 1.26
N THR A 234 21.25 -27.69 0.42
CA THR A 234 20.22 -26.75 0.83
C THR A 234 19.08 -27.57 1.43
N ALA A 235 19.00 -27.64 2.76
CA ALA A 235 17.87 -28.25 3.44
C ALA A 235 16.60 -27.54 2.95
N THR A 236 15.66 -28.31 2.41
CA THR A 236 14.39 -27.77 1.93
C THR A 236 13.42 -27.67 3.09
N TRP A 237 12.41 -26.81 3.04
CA TRP A 237 11.38 -26.73 4.10
C TRP A 237 10.73 -28.10 4.38
N ARG A 238 10.74 -29.02 3.39
CA ARG A 238 10.27 -30.41 3.50
C ARG A 238 10.99 -31.24 4.56
N ASP A 239 12.19 -30.82 4.95
CA ASP A 239 13.01 -31.50 5.94
C ASP A 239 12.68 -31.03 7.38
N TYR A 240 11.83 -30.01 7.55
CA TYR A 240 11.43 -29.44 8.83
C TYR A 240 9.97 -29.76 9.16
N THR A 241 9.70 -30.07 10.43
CA THR A 241 8.33 -30.30 10.92
C THR A 241 7.84 -29.05 11.64
N ALA A 242 6.76 -28.43 11.15
CA ALA A 242 6.13 -27.30 11.84
C ALA A 242 5.69 -27.69 13.25
N VAL A 243 6.11 -26.89 14.23
CA VAL A 243 5.58 -26.98 15.60
C VAL A 243 4.50 -25.93 15.76
N ALA A 244 3.25 -26.37 15.86
CA ALA A 244 2.12 -25.48 16.12
C ALA A 244 2.29 -24.79 17.49
N ARG A 245 2.24 -23.46 17.51
CA ARG A 245 2.35 -22.66 18.75
C ARG A 245 1.08 -22.67 19.59
N THR A 246 -0.06 -22.96 18.96
CA THR A 246 -1.37 -23.02 19.60
C THR A 246 -1.98 -24.43 19.42
N PRO A 247 -2.85 -24.87 20.34
CA PRO A 247 -3.61 -26.10 20.17
C PRO A 247 -4.40 -26.11 18.85
N ALA A 248 -4.51 -27.28 18.21
CA ALA A 248 -5.29 -27.46 16.97
C ALA A 248 -6.80 -27.17 17.14
N THR A 249 -7.28 -27.05 18.38
CA THR A 249 -8.66 -26.67 18.71
C THR A 249 -8.91 -25.16 18.70
N CYS A 250 -7.86 -24.35 18.56
CA CYS A 250 -8.00 -22.90 18.48
C CYS A 250 -8.65 -22.51 17.14
N PRO A 251 -9.61 -21.58 17.15
CA PRO A 251 -10.24 -21.11 15.93
C PRO A 251 -9.21 -20.35 15.06
N ASP A 252 -9.40 -20.39 13.74
CA ASP A 252 -8.68 -19.49 12.85
C ASP A 252 -9.09 -18.05 13.16
N TYR A 253 -8.13 -17.15 13.31
CA TYR A 253 -8.43 -15.79 13.73
C TYR A 253 -9.11 -14.98 12.61
N THR A 254 -8.92 -15.36 11.34
CA THR A 254 -9.62 -14.75 10.20
C THR A 254 -11.12 -14.91 10.33
N ASP A 255 -11.59 -16.10 10.72
CA ASP A 255 -13.00 -16.37 10.96
C ASP A 255 -13.45 -15.78 12.30
N TYR A 256 -12.60 -15.88 13.33
CA TYR A 256 -12.89 -15.35 14.66
C TYR A 256 -13.12 -13.83 14.64
N ALA A 257 -12.32 -13.08 13.89
CA ALA A 257 -12.38 -11.62 13.82
C ALA A 257 -13.64 -11.08 13.14
N GLN A 258 -14.40 -11.92 12.43
CA GLN A 258 -15.60 -11.51 11.69
C GLN A 258 -16.87 -11.45 12.54
N VAL A 259 -16.86 -12.00 13.76
CA VAL A 259 -18.04 -12.08 14.61
C VAL A 259 -17.74 -11.55 16.02
N PRO A 260 -18.71 -10.89 16.68
CA PRO A 260 -18.51 -10.37 18.01
C PRO A 260 -18.56 -11.47 19.08
N HIS A 261 -17.69 -11.38 20.10
CA HIS A 261 -17.62 -12.34 21.21
C HIS A 261 -17.86 -11.68 22.57
N ALA A 262 -18.59 -12.39 23.43
CA ALA A 262 -18.77 -11.98 24.83
C ALA A 262 -17.46 -12.15 25.63
N PRO A 263 -17.20 -11.34 26.68
CA PRO A 263 -18.11 -10.34 27.25
C PRO A 263 -18.09 -8.99 26.52
N PHE A 264 -19.28 -8.37 26.41
CA PHE A 264 -19.46 -7.02 25.89
C PHE A 264 -19.23 -5.97 26.98
N THR A 265 -18.73 -4.79 26.60
CA THR A 265 -18.60 -3.64 27.50
C THR A 265 -19.95 -3.11 27.94
N SER A 266 -19.95 -2.32 29.02
CA SER A 266 -21.10 -1.52 29.46
C SER A 266 -21.18 -0.14 28.78
N GLY A 267 -20.29 0.14 27.83
CA GLY A 267 -20.28 1.40 27.08
C GLY A 267 -21.43 1.48 26.08
N SER A 268 -21.60 2.64 25.44
CA SER A 268 -22.72 2.87 24.51
C SER A 268 -22.63 2.02 23.23
N LEU A 269 -21.42 1.61 22.84
CA LEU A 269 -21.20 0.78 21.66
C LEU A 269 -21.26 -0.71 21.99
N GLY A 270 -21.08 -1.09 23.26
CA GLY A 270 -21.13 -2.48 23.70
C GLY A 270 -20.07 -3.34 23.00
N LEU A 271 -18.83 -2.85 22.88
CA LEU A 271 -17.79 -3.53 22.12
C LEU A 271 -17.43 -4.92 22.70
N PRO A 272 -17.23 -5.94 21.84
CA PRO A 272 -16.90 -7.30 22.24
C PRO A 272 -15.43 -7.48 22.65
N ASP A 273 -15.14 -8.58 23.33
CA ASP A 273 -13.76 -9.04 23.57
C ASP A 273 -13.26 -9.83 22.38
N MET A 274 -12.34 -9.25 21.61
CA MET A 274 -11.82 -9.87 20.38
C MET A 274 -10.48 -10.57 20.59
N ARG A 275 -10.00 -10.66 21.84
CA ARG A 275 -8.77 -11.39 22.12
C ARG A 275 -9.05 -12.90 22.11
N PRO A 276 -8.20 -13.72 21.48
CA PRO A 276 -8.27 -15.16 21.64
C PRO A 276 -8.20 -15.56 23.12
N THR A 277 -8.77 -16.71 23.45
CA THR A 277 -8.59 -17.31 24.78
C THR A 277 -7.09 -17.43 25.09
N PRO A 278 -6.67 -17.36 26.36
CA PRO A 278 -5.24 -17.38 26.70
C PRO A 278 -4.44 -18.55 26.12
N ALA A 279 -5.07 -19.72 25.93
CA ALA A 279 -4.44 -20.90 25.32
C ALA A 279 -4.24 -20.78 23.79
N CYS A 280 -4.96 -19.86 23.14
CA CYS A 280 -4.92 -19.63 21.70
C CYS A 280 -4.13 -18.38 21.30
N ARG A 281 -3.46 -17.72 22.26
CA ARG A 281 -2.58 -16.58 21.97
C ARG A 281 -1.23 -17.07 21.47
N THR A 282 -0.74 -16.49 20.38
CA THR A 282 0.50 -16.95 19.71
C THR A 282 1.78 -16.59 20.47
N PHE A 283 1.72 -15.56 21.30
CA PHE A 283 2.81 -15.11 22.16
C PHE A 283 2.24 -14.45 23.43
N ASN A 284 2.86 -14.74 24.58
CA ASN A 284 2.47 -14.18 25.87
C ASN A 284 3.58 -13.26 26.39
N SER A 285 3.21 -12.02 26.74
CA SER A 285 4.10 -11.06 27.41
C SER A 285 3.44 -10.56 28.69
N SER A 286 4.08 -10.79 29.83
CA SER A 286 3.55 -10.31 31.11
C SER A 286 3.61 -8.79 31.21
N ALA A 287 4.56 -8.14 30.54
CA ALA A 287 4.67 -6.70 30.49
C ALA A 287 3.53 -6.09 29.65
N ALA A 288 3.18 -6.73 28.52
CA ALA A 288 2.03 -6.34 27.72
C ALA A 288 0.71 -6.41 28.52
N GLU A 289 0.47 -7.51 29.24
CA GLU A 289 -0.75 -7.64 30.06
C GLU A 289 -0.84 -6.58 31.17
N ARG A 290 0.30 -6.16 31.76
CA ARG A 290 0.32 -5.06 32.74
C ARG A 290 -0.10 -3.73 32.11
N VAL A 291 0.41 -3.40 30.92
CA VAL A 291 0.00 -2.18 30.22
C VAL A 291 -1.50 -2.20 29.90
N ILE A 292 -2.01 -3.33 29.43
CA ILE A 292 -3.44 -3.49 29.15
C ILE A 292 -4.25 -3.23 30.42
N ALA A 293 -3.91 -3.87 31.53
CA ALA A 293 -4.61 -3.70 32.80
C ALA A 293 -4.56 -2.24 33.31
N ASP A 294 -3.38 -1.61 33.27
CA ASP A 294 -3.18 -0.23 33.74
C ASP A 294 -3.98 0.77 32.90
N MET A 295 -3.96 0.61 31.58
CA MET A 295 -4.73 1.46 30.67
C MET A 295 -6.24 1.25 30.84
N GLN A 296 -6.71 0.00 30.92
CA GLN A 296 -8.13 -0.31 31.13
C GLN A 296 -8.66 0.24 32.46
N ALA A 297 -7.84 0.26 33.51
CA ALA A 297 -8.23 0.80 34.81
C ALA A 297 -8.36 2.34 34.81
N ARG A 298 -7.75 3.03 33.83
CA ARG A 298 -7.65 4.50 33.80
C ARG A 298 -8.51 5.15 32.72
N LEU A 299 -8.76 4.46 31.61
CA LEU A 299 -9.61 4.93 30.52
C LEU A 299 -11.05 5.13 31.02
N VAL A 300 -11.62 6.31 30.75
CA VAL A 300 -12.97 6.66 31.21
C VAL A 300 -14.04 5.90 30.46
N ASP A 301 -13.87 5.80 29.13
CA ASP A 301 -14.83 5.15 28.25
C ASP A 301 -14.54 3.64 28.20
N PRO A 302 -15.47 2.78 28.66
CA PRO A 302 -15.31 1.33 28.60
C PRO A 302 -15.12 0.78 27.19
N ASP A 303 -15.72 1.42 26.16
CA ASP A 303 -15.56 1.01 24.77
C ASP A 303 -14.15 1.33 24.27
N VAL A 304 -13.61 2.51 24.59
CA VAL A 304 -12.21 2.85 24.29
C VAL A 304 -11.25 1.91 25.02
N ALA A 305 -11.53 1.57 26.28
CA ALA A 305 -10.75 0.60 27.04
C ALA A 305 -10.75 -0.80 26.43
N ARG A 306 -11.90 -1.24 25.91
CA ARG A 306 -12.00 -2.53 25.21
C ARG A 306 -11.27 -2.51 23.88
N LEU A 307 -11.47 -1.48 23.06
CA LEU A 307 -10.80 -1.33 21.78
C LEU A 307 -9.28 -1.28 21.97
N PHE A 308 -8.79 -0.56 22.98
CA PHE A 308 -7.37 -0.56 23.33
C PHE A 308 -6.86 -1.96 23.68
N ALA A 309 -7.56 -2.70 24.53
CA ALA A 309 -7.14 -4.04 24.93
C ALA A 309 -7.11 -5.03 23.75
N ASN A 310 -8.12 -4.99 22.88
CA ASN A 310 -8.17 -5.79 21.66
C ASN A 310 -7.01 -5.41 20.73
N ALA A 311 -6.81 -4.11 20.51
CA ALA A 311 -5.85 -3.59 19.55
C ALA A 311 -4.39 -3.76 19.99
N PHE A 312 -4.08 -3.41 21.25
CA PHE A 312 -2.72 -3.47 21.81
C PHE A 312 -2.15 -4.89 21.79
N ALA A 313 -3.00 -5.88 22.08
CA ALA A 313 -2.59 -7.28 22.13
C ALA A 313 -2.58 -7.96 20.75
N SER A 314 -3.21 -7.38 19.72
CA SER A 314 -3.54 -8.05 18.45
C SER A 314 -2.33 -8.76 17.82
N THR A 315 -1.19 -8.08 17.69
CA THR A 315 0.07 -8.67 17.18
C THR A 315 0.51 -9.88 17.99
N LEU A 316 0.69 -9.74 19.31
CA LEU A 316 1.20 -10.84 20.14
C LEU A 316 0.21 -12.02 20.22
N ASP A 317 -1.08 -11.70 20.30
CA ASP A 317 -2.14 -12.69 20.41
C ASP A 317 -2.31 -13.50 19.12
N THR A 318 -2.05 -12.92 17.93
CA THR A 318 -2.52 -13.51 16.67
C THR A 318 -1.48 -13.66 15.55
N THR A 319 -0.39 -12.88 15.52
CA THR A 319 0.49 -12.81 14.35
C THR A 319 1.86 -13.46 14.51
N VAL A 320 2.26 -13.89 15.71
CA VAL A 320 3.54 -14.57 15.94
C VAL A 320 3.44 -16.03 15.50
N LYS A 321 3.53 -16.28 14.20
CA LYS A 321 3.31 -17.61 13.61
C LYS A 321 4.45 -18.58 13.90
N TYR A 322 5.68 -18.09 13.96
CA TYR A 322 6.86 -18.85 14.36
C TYR A 322 7.80 -18.00 15.21
N PHE A 323 8.42 -18.61 16.23
CA PHE A 323 9.46 -17.99 17.04
C PHE A 323 10.29 -19.07 17.74
N ASP A 324 11.59 -19.05 17.48
CA ASP A 324 12.60 -19.86 18.13
C ASP A 324 13.76 -18.96 18.60
N ALA A 325 13.90 -18.82 19.92
CA ALA A 325 14.94 -18.00 20.53
C ALA A 325 16.35 -18.59 20.37
N GLN A 326 16.48 -19.91 20.21
CA GLN A 326 17.77 -20.59 20.05
C GLN A 326 18.29 -20.41 18.62
N LEU A 327 17.41 -20.54 17.63
CA LEU A 327 17.73 -20.26 16.24
C LEU A 327 17.80 -18.76 15.94
N ASN A 328 17.27 -17.92 16.84
CA ASN A 328 17.14 -16.48 16.66
C ASN A 328 16.35 -16.15 15.39
N LEU A 329 15.23 -16.84 15.21
CA LEU A 329 14.33 -16.70 14.07
C LEU A 329 12.89 -16.52 14.53
N ALA A 330 12.18 -15.61 13.89
CA ALA A 330 10.75 -15.39 14.05
C ALA A 330 10.08 -15.14 12.70
N PHE A 331 8.79 -15.41 12.62
CA PHE A 331 7.96 -15.13 11.45
C PHE A 331 6.64 -14.50 11.91
N ILE A 332 6.40 -13.27 11.47
CA ILE A 332 5.27 -12.43 11.88
C ILE A 332 4.37 -12.20 10.67
N ILE A 333 3.13 -12.66 10.73
CA ILE A 333 2.18 -12.46 9.63
C ILE A 333 1.48 -11.09 9.73
N THR A 334 0.93 -10.57 8.63
CA THR A 334 0.21 -9.27 8.65
C THR A 334 -1.13 -9.37 9.37
N GLY A 335 -1.72 -10.56 9.34
CA GLY A 335 -3.04 -10.86 9.87
C GLY A 335 -3.67 -11.94 8.99
N ASP A 336 -4.76 -11.57 8.32
CA ASP A 336 -5.49 -12.41 7.35
C ASP A 336 -4.64 -12.93 6.17
N ILE A 337 -3.45 -12.38 5.94
CA ILE A 337 -2.48 -12.86 4.94
C ILE A 337 -1.33 -13.58 5.65
N THR A 338 -1.07 -14.84 5.25
CA THR A 338 0.01 -15.67 5.82
C THR A 338 1.35 -15.39 5.13
N ALA A 339 1.83 -14.16 5.25
CA ALA A 339 3.16 -13.72 4.84
C ALA A 339 3.64 -12.56 5.71
N GLN A 340 4.95 -12.33 5.74
CA GLN A 340 5.56 -11.26 6.54
C GLN A 340 5.92 -10.08 5.65
N TRP A 341 5.32 -8.92 5.91
CA TRP A 341 5.79 -7.63 5.37
C TRP A 341 6.74 -6.96 6.35
N LEU A 342 7.84 -6.40 5.85
CA LEU A 342 8.79 -5.62 6.66
C LEU A 342 8.11 -4.38 7.25
N ARG A 343 7.31 -3.67 6.44
CA ARG A 343 6.49 -2.52 6.87
C ARG A 343 5.55 -2.90 8.01
N ASP A 344 4.68 -3.89 7.77
CA ASP A 344 3.68 -4.33 8.75
C ASP A 344 4.34 -4.75 10.04
N THR A 345 5.41 -5.54 9.98
CA THR A 345 6.11 -6.02 11.17
C THR A 345 6.71 -4.86 11.96
N GLY A 346 7.38 -3.91 11.30
CA GLY A 346 7.92 -2.72 11.95
C GLY A 346 6.86 -1.88 12.66
N ASN A 347 5.67 -1.74 12.09
CA ASN A 347 4.58 -1.00 12.71
C ASN A 347 3.77 -1.82 13.74
N GLN A 348 3.65 -3.13 13.56
CA GLN A 348 3.01 -4.05 14.51
C GLN A 348 3.72 -4.07 15.87
N PHE A 349 5.03 -3.83 15.91
CA PHE A 349 5.83 -3.84 17.13
C PHE A 349 6.12 -2.45 17.71
N ALA A 350 5.75 -1.36 17.03
CA ALA A 350 6.15 0.00 17.39
C ALA A 350 5.78 0.39 18.83
N HIS A 351 4.59 0.02 19.29
CA HIS A 351 4.10 0.29 20.65
C HIS A 351 4.73 -0.61 21.73
N LEU A 352 5.42 -1.69 21.34
CA LEU A 352 5.97 -2.69 22.25
C LEU A 352 7.44 -2.43 22.63
N TYR A 353 8.15 -1.57 21.91
CA TYR A 353 9.60 -1.40 22.11
C TYR A 353 9.98 -0.88 23.52
N ARG A 354 9.12 -0.08 24.16
CA ARG A 354 9.33 0.37 25.55
C ARG A 354 9.25 -0.77 26.57
N LEU A 355 8.67 -1.91 26.21
CA LEU A 355 8.53 -3.08 27.08
C LEU A 355 9.72 -4.01 27.06
N LEU A 356 10.60 -3.91 26.06
CA LEU A 356 11.74 -4.82 25.89
C LEU A 356 12.64 -4.93 27.14
N PRO A 357 12.95 -3.85 27.87
CA PRO A 357 13.75 -3.94 29.10
C PRO A 357 13.07 -4.71 30.24
N HIS A 358 11.75 -4.90 30.16
CA HIS A 358 10.91 -5.49 31.21
C HIS A 358 10.40 -6.90 30.84
N ASP A 359 10.71 -7.38 29.63
CA ASP A 359 10.27 -8.70 29.15
C ASP A 359 11.37 -9.34 28.27
N PRO A 360 12.23 -10.20 28.85
CA PRO A 360 13.32 -10.85 28.13
C PRO A 360 12.85 -11.74 26.98
N ASN A 361 11.64 -12.31 27.06
CA ASN A 361 11.11 -13.15 25.99
C ASN A 361 10.66 -12.29 24.81
N LEU A 362 10.01 -11.15 25.08
CA LEU A 362 9.65 -10.17 24.05
C LEU A 362 10.91 -9.55 23.42
N GLN A 363 11.94 -9.29 24.23
CA GLN A 363 13.25 -8.87 23.73
C GLN A 363 13.86 -9.92 22.78
N ALA A 364 13.81 -11.21 23.14
CA ALA A 364 14.30 -12.28 22.27
C ALA A 364 13.48 -12.39 20.97
N LEU A 365 12.15 -12.20 21.04
CA LEU A 365 11.28 -12.18 19.86
C LEU A 365 11.68 -11.07 18.89
N VAL A 366 11.78 -9.81 19.34
CA VAL A 366 12.12 -8.68 18.46
C VAL A 366 13.51 -8.86 17.85
N LYS A 367 14.48 -9.36 18.62
CA LYS A 367 15.81 -9.68 18.10
C LYS A 367 15.79 -10.75 17.01
N ALA A 368 14.97 -11.78 17.21
CA ALA A 368 14.78 -12.84 16.23
C ALA A 368 14.11 -12.33 14.95
N VAL A 369 13.13 -11.43 15.06
CA VAL A 369 12.52 -10.75 13.90
C VAL A 369 13.58 -9.97 13.12
N ILE A 370 14.38 -9.13 13.79
CA ILE A 370 15.47 -8.37 13.14
C ILE A 370 16.41 -9.31 12.39
N ASN A 371 16.77 -10.44 12.98
CA ASN A 371 17.66 -11.39 12.32
C ASN A 371 17.00 -12.11 11.13
N THR A 372 15.73 -12.49 11.22
CA THR A 372 14.99 -13.04 10.07
C THR A 372 14.94 -12.03 8.93
N GLU A 373 14.50 -10.79 9.21
CA GLU A 373 14.41 -9.73 8.19
C GLU A 373 15.77 -9.38 7.59
N SER A 374 16.84 -9.46 8.38
CA SER A 374 18.20 -9.28 7.87
C SER A 374 18.56 -10.34 6.82
N ARG A 375 18.13 -11.60 6.98
CA ARG A 375 18.35 -12.65 5.97
C ARG A 375 17.64 -12.31 4.67
N TYR A 376 16.38 -11.88 4.77
CA TYR A 376 15.55 -11.51 3.64
C TYR A 376 16.15 -10.34 2.84
N ILE A 377 16.48 -9.24 3.52
CA ILE A 377 17.02 -8.03 2.89
C ILE A 377 18.40 -8.29 2.28
N ALA A 378 19.23 -9.13 2.92
CA ALA A 378 20.56 -9.45 2.40
C ALA A 378 20.51 -10.16 1.03
N GLU A 379 19.43 -10.91 0.76
CA GLU A 379 19.25 -11.63 -0.49
C GLU A 379 18.36 -10.88 -1.49
N TYR A 380 17.27 -10.26 -1.03
CA TYR A 380 16.24 -9.63 -1.86
C TYR A 380 15.91 -8.21 -1.36
N PRO A 381 16.83 -7.24 -1.48
CA PRO A 381 16.68 -5.90 -0.89
C PRO A 381 15.56 -5.05 -1.50
N TYR A 382 15.03 -5.47 -2.66
CA TYR A 382 13.93 -4.80 -3.34
C TYR A 382 12.55 -5.36 -2.97
N CYS A 383 12.46 -6.43 -2.18
CA CYS A 383 11.18 -7.05 -1.85
C CYS A 383 10.74 -6.66 -0.42
N GLY A 384 9.45 -6.33 -0.27
CA GLY A 384 8.86 -5.97 1.02
C GLY A 384 8.26 -7.15 1.79
N SER A 385 7.98 -8.28 1.12
CA SER A 385 7.23 -9.39 1.73
C SER A 385 7.79 -10.78 1.47
N PHE A 386 7.72 -11.62 2.50
CA PHE A 386 8.49 -12.86 2.57
C PHE A 386 7.67 -14.05 3.09
N GLN A 387 8.06 -15.22 2.60
CA GLN A 387 7.58 -16.53 3.03
C GLN A 387 8.19 -16.91 4.39
N PRO A 388 7.60 -17.90 5.10
CA PRO A 388 8.19 -18.41 6.33
C PRO A 388 9.65 -18.87 6.14
N PRO A 389 10.53 -18.67 7.12
CA PRO A 389 11.88 -19.23 7.04
C PRO A 389 11.79 -20.76 7.00
N PRO A 390 12.60 -21.47 6.18
CA PRO A 390 12.51 -22.93 6.04
C PRO A 390 12.59 -23.67 7.39
N GLU A 391 13.37 -23.14 8.34
CA GLU A 391 13.54 -23.72 9.68
C GLU A 391 12.24 -23.75 10.50
N SER A 392 11.22 -22.99 10.09
CA SER A 392 9.90 -23.02 10.71
C SER A 392 9.08 -24.27 10.37
N GLY A 393 9.42 -24.96 9.28
CA GLY A 393 8.62 -26.05 8.71
C GLY A 393 7.23 -25.63 8.21
N LEU A 394 6.96 -24.33 8.13
CA LEU A 394 5.72 -23.79 7.57
C LEU A 394 5.82 -23.76 6.04
N GLU A 395 4.73 -24.10 5.38
CA GLU A 395 4.62 -24.06 3.93
C GLU A 395 4.59 -22.61 3.42
N PRO A 396 5.32 -22.29 2.34
CA PRO A 396 5.09 -21.08 1.57
C PRO A 396 3.63 -21.00 1.08
N THR A 397 3.10 -19.79 1.01
CA THR A 397 1.75 -19.55 0.47
C THR A 397 1.82 -18.95 -0.93
N VAL A 398 0.79 -19.20 -1.74
CA VAL A 398 0.71 -18.68 -3.12
C VAL A 398 0.05 -17.31 -3.10
N ASN A 399 0.64 -16.35 -3.82
CA ASN A 399 0.09 -15.01 -4.02
C ASN A 399 -0.29 -14.80 -5.49
N GLY A 400 -1.58 -14.62 -5.77
CA GLY A 400 -2.09 -14.33 -7.13
C GLY A 400 -1.52 -13.04 -7.73
N HIS A 401 -1.25 -12.02 -6.92
CA HIS A 401 -0.64 -10.77 -7.37
C HIS A 401 0.84 -10.91 -7.77
N ALA A 402 1.52 -11.99 -7.35
CA ALA A 402 2.88 -12.29 -7.76
C ALA A 402 2.93 -13.22 -8.99
N GLU A 403 1.79 -13.77 -9.43
CA GLU A 403 1.74 -14.61 -10.61
C GLU A 403 1.83 -13.77 -11.89
N ALA A 404 2.54 -14.27 -12.90
CA ALA A 404 2.80 -13.56 -14.16
C ALA A 404 3.46 -12.18 -13.98
N VAL A 405 4.17 -12.00 -12.86
CA VAL A 405 5.07 -10.89 -12.62
C VAL A 405 6.49 -11.30 -12.97
N THR A 406 7.19 -10.44 -13.71
CA THR A 406 8.65 -10.55 -13.86
C THR A 406 9.31 -9.46 -13.05
N VAL A 407 10.28 -9.84 -12.22
CA VAL A 407 11.07 -8.91 -11.40
C VAL A 407 12.51 -9.02 -11.85
N ASN A 408 13.17 -7.87 -12.00
CA ASN A 408 14.61 -7.79 -12.17
C ASN A 408 15.19 -6.91 -11.07
N PRO A 409 16.14 -7.37 -10.24
CA PRO A 409 16.73 -8.71 -10.23
C PRO A 409 15.71 -9.84 -9.96
N PRO A 410 15.94 -11.06 -10.47
CA PRO A 410 15.02 -12.19 -10.29
C PRO A 410 14.92 -12.62 -8.83
N VAL A 411 13.75 -13.14 -8.45
CA VAL A 411 13.42 -13.55 -7.08
C VAL A 411 13.13 -15.05 -6.99
N ASN A 412 13.28 -15.61 -5.78
CA ASN A 412 12.83 -16.96 -5.47
C ASN A 412 11.49 -16.91 -4.71
N ASN A 413 10.42 -17.42 -5.32
CA ASN A 413 9.07 -17.41 -4.74
C ASN A 413 8.91 -18.37 -3.54
N GLU A 414 9.89 -19.23 -3.24
CA GLU A 414 9.95 -20.00 -2.00
C GLU A 414 10.42 -19.16 -0.81
N THR A 415 11.01 -17.98 -1.04
CA THR A 415 11.49 -17.05 -0.01
C THR A 415 10.72 -15.72 -0.05
N VAL A 416 10.41 -15.22 -1.23
CA VAL A 416 9.70 -13.97 -1.46
C VAL A 416 8.21 -14.28 -1.66
N PHE A 417 7.34 -13.60 -0.91
CA PHE A 417 5.90 -13.70 -1.09
C PHE A 417 5.42 -12.78 -2.22
N GLU A 418 5.91 -11.53 -2.22
CA GLU A 418 5.75 -10.57 -3.29
C GLU A 418 6.97 -9.62 -3.31
N CYS A 419 7.39 -9.20 -4.50
CA CYS A 419 8.52 -8.29 -4.65
C CYS A 419 8.13 -6.93 -5.21
N LYS A 420 7.18 -6.24 -4.57
CA LYS A 420 6.92 -4.83 -4.83
C LYS A 420 7.98 -3.99 -4.11
N TYR A 421 8.75 -3.21 -4.86
CA TYR A 421 9.79 -2.38 -4.28
C TYR A 421 9.22 -1.13 -3.62
N GLU A 422 9.35 -1.13 -2.29
CA GLU A 422 8.84 -0.11 -1.37
C GLU A 422 9.97 0.35 -0.45
N LEU A 423 10.37 1.62 -0.57
CA LEU A 423 11.47 2.16 0.23
C LEU A 423 11.14 2.22 1.74
N ASP A 424 9.85 2.26 2.12
CA ASP A 424 9.42 2.24 3.51
C ASP A 424 9.66 0.89 4.19
N SER A 425 9.64 -0.22 3.46
CA SER A 425 9.96 -1.55 3.99
C SER A 425 11.36 -1.58 4.62
N LEU A 426 12.33 -0.95 3.97
CA LEU A 426 13.69 -0.82 4.50
C LEU A 426 13.75 0.17 5.67
N SER A 427 12.96 1.24 5.61
CA SER A 427 12.86 2.21 6.71
C SER A 427 12.28 1.57 7.98
N ALA A 428 11.30 0.68 7.84
CA ALA A 428 10.70 -0.08 8.94
C ALA A 428 11.72 -1.01 9.62
N PHE A 429 12.53 -1.73 8.83
CA PHE A 429 13.62 -2.55 9.36
C PHE A 429 14.67 -1.73 10.13
N LEU A 430 15.04 -0.55 9.61
CA LEU A 430 15.96 0.37 10.29
C LEU A 430 15.36 0.89 11.60
N LYS A 431 14.08 1.31 11.58
CA LYS A 431 13.33 1.77 12.76
C LYS A 431 13.29 0.69 13.84
N MET A 432 13.03 -0.56 13.47
CA MET A 432 12.99 -1.68 14.41
C MET A 432 14.38 -1.95 15.01
N SER A 433 15.42 -2.03 14.16
CA SER A 433 16.82 -2.23 14.60
C SER A 433 17.25 -1.17 15.61
N ARG A 434 17.04 0.12 15.30
CA ARG A 434 17.43 1.22 16.19
C ARG A 434 16.56 1.32 17.43
N SER A 435 15.27 0.97 17.34
CA SER A 435 14.39 0.97 18.51
C SER A 435 14.78 -0.14 19.49
N TYR A 436 15.09 -1.33 18.98
CA TYR A 436 15.63 -2.42 19.79
C TYR A 436 16.88 -1.99 20.55
N TYR A 437 17.88 -1.45 19.85
CA TYR A 437 19.10 -0.95 20.49
C TYR A 437 18.81 0.16 21.51
N ASN A 438 17.95 1.11 21.17
CA ASN A 438 17.69 2.27 22.03
C ASN A 438 17.14 1.89 23.39
N TYR A 439 16.22 0.92 23.45
CA TYR A 439 15.62 0.49 24.72
C TYR A 439 16.46 -0.57 25.45
N THR A 440 17.09 -1.50 24.72
CA THR A 440 17.79 -2.63 25.36
C THR A 440 19.28 -2.41 25.58
N LYS A 441 19.89 -1.50 24.81
CA LYS A 441 21.33 -1.34 24.64
C LYS A 441 22.07 -2.61 24.20
N ASP A 442 21.35 -3.64 23.75
CA ASP A 442 21.94 -4.86 23.20
C ASP A 442 22.31 -4.62 21.72
N SER A 443 23.61 -4.64 21.40
CA SER A 443 24.13 -4.53 20.04
C SER A 443 24.38 -5.88 19.37
N SER A 444 24.12 -7.02 20.03
CA SER A 444 24.44 -8.34 19.48
C SER A 444 23.50 -8.82 18.36
N PHE A 445 22.47 -8.04 18.02
CA PHE A 445 21.74 -8.21 16.75
C PHE A 445 22.58 -7.77 15.54
N ILE A 446 23.62 -6.94 15.73
CA ILE A 446 24.59 -6.54 14.70
C ILE A 446 25.50 -7.74 14.39
N ASN A 447 24.95 -8.72 13.69
CA ASN A 447 25.63 -9.95 13.28
C ASN A 447 25.93 -9.92 11.77
N ASN A 448 26.38 -11.05 11.20
CA ASN A 448 26.73 -11.11 9.78
C ASN A 448 25.53 -10.88 8.85
N ASN A 449 24.34 -11.41 9.20
CA ASN A 449 23.12 -11.19 8.41
C ASN A 449 22.74 -9.71 8.42
N TRP A 450 22.76 -9.09 9.60
CA TRP A 450 22.43 -7.66 9.74
C TRP A 450 23.41 -6.77 8.96
N ASN A 451 24.72 -7.06 9.04
CA ASN A 451 25.71 -6.32 8.26
C ASN A 451 25.49 -6.47 6.75
N ALA A 452 25.19 -7.69 6.28
CA ALA A 452 24.89 -7.93 4.86
C ALA A 452 23.63 -7.18 4.41
N ALA A 453 22.57 -7.18 5.21
CA ALA A 453 21.35 -6.42 4.94
C ALA A 453 21.64 -4.92 4.82
N ILE A 454 22.41 -4.36 5.75
CA ILE A 454 22.77 -2.93 5.75
C ILE A 454 23.62 -2.56 4.54
N ASP A 455 24.56 -3.42 4.12
CA ASP A 455 25.37 -3.20 2.92
C ASP A 455 24.49 -3.20 1.65
N GLN A 456 23.48 -4.07 1.59
CA GLN A 456 22.49 -4.07 0.51
C GLN A 456 21.62 -2.81 0.53
N ILE A 457 21.14 -2.38 1.70
CA ILE A 457 20.36 -1.14 1.85
C ILE A 457 21.16 0.07 1.35
N MET A 458 22.43 0.19 1.73
CA MET A 458 23.29 1.30 1.28
C MET A 458 23.52 1.26 -0.24
N THR A 459 23.66 0.07 -0.82
CA THR A 459 23.78 -0.13 -2.26
C THR A 459 22.50 0.28 -2.99
N LEU A 460 21.34 -0.15 -2.48
CA LEU A 460 20.02 0.18 -3.03
C LEU A 460 19.75 1.68 -2.96
N ILE A 461 20.00 2.33 -1.82
CA ILE A 461 19.85 3.78 -1.66
C ILE A 461 20.67 4.51 -2.73
N ARG A 462 21.94 4.11 -2.94
CA ARG A 462 22.78 4.71 -3.98
C ARG A 462 22.17 4.53 -5.37
N ASN A 463 21.77 3.31 -5.72
CA ASN A 463 21.25 2.97 -7.04
C ASN A 463 19.93 3.71 -7.34
N GLN A 464 19.00 3.72 -6.38
CA GLN A 464 17.68 4.34 -6.52
C GLN A 464 17.70 5.86 -6.36
N SER A 465 18.86 6.46 -6.02
CA SER A 465 19.07 7.91 -6.05
C SER A 465 19.58 8.44 -7.40
N GLN A 466 19.83 7.56 -8.38
CA GLN A 466 20.33 7.97 -9.70
C GLN A 466 19.20 8.36 -10.65
N SER A 467 19.53 9.17 -11.67
CA SER A 467 18.62 9.48 -12.77
C SER A 467 18.38 8.23 -13.63
N SER A 468 17.23 8.15 -14.28
CA SER A 468 16.97 7.10 -15.28
C SER A 468 17.82 7.25 -16.53
N TRP A 469 18.37 8.44 -16.79
CA TRP A 469 19.25 8.71 -17.93
C TRP A 469 20.65 9.11 -17.44
N THR A 470 21.68 8.49 -18.02
CA THR A 470 23.07 8.96 -17.83
C THR A 470 23.34 10.22 -18.65
N GLU A 471 24.49 10.87 -18.40
CA GLU A 471 24.96 12.00 -19.21
C GLU A 471 25.17 11.62 -20.70
N ASP A 472 25.45 10.35 -20.96
CA ASP A 472 25.63 9.78 -22.30
C ASP A 472 24.31 9.25 -22.92
N TRP A 473 23.16 9.57 -22.32
CA TRP A 473 21.81 9.18 -22.77
C TRP A 473 21.51 7.67 -22.73
N GLU A 474 22.21 6.92 -21.88
CA GLU A 474 21.88 5.53 -21.60
C GLU A 474 20.75 5.45 -20.55
N PHE A 475 19.76 4.59 -20.81
CA PHE A 475 18.67 4.35 -19.85
C PHE A 475 19.12 3.34 -18.79
N VAL A 476 19.07 3.72 -17.52
CA VAL A 476 19.50 2.92 -16.38
C VAL A 476 18.29 2.41 -15.62
N SER A 477 18.23 1.09 -15.45
CA SER A 477 17.27 0.41 -14.57
C SER A 477 18.02 -0.49 -13.60
N TYR A 478 17.83 -0.23 -12.31
CA TYR A 478 18.35 -1.10 -11.23
C TYR A 478 17.30 -2.06 -10.68
N TYR A 479 16.04 -1.77 -10.94
CA TYR A 479 14.89 -2.58 -10.57
C TYR A 479 13.78 -2.39 -11.60
N ASN A 480 13.14 -3.48 -12.01
CA ASN A 480 11.87 -3.41 -12.73
C ASN A 480 10.92 -4.51 -12.25
N TRP A 481 9.62 -4.22 -12.41
CA TRP A 481 8.53 -5.10 -12.02
C TRP A 481 7.45 -5.02 -13.09
N THR A 482 7.15 -6.13 -13.76
CA THR A 482 6.18 -6.16 -14.86
C THR A 482 4.93 -6.94 -14.46
N GLY A 483 3.80 -6.27 -14.25
CA GLY A 483 2.50 -6.93 -14.16
C GLY A 483 1.94 -7.30 -15.55
N SER A 484 1.14 -8.36 -15.63
CA SER A 484 0.43 -8.73 -16.85
C SER A 484 -0.97 -9.28 -16.58
N SER A 485 -1.92 -8.88 -17.43
CA SER A 485 -3.28 -9.46 -17.50
C SER A 485 -3.20 -10.91 -18.01
N PRO A 486 -4.02 -11.85 -17.52
CA PRO A 486 -5.28 -11.66 -16.75
C PRO A 486 -5.14 -11.67 -15.22
N ASN A 487 -3.92 -11.62 -14.68
CA ASN A 487 -3.71 -11.72 -13.24
C ASN A 487 -3.96 -10.37 -12.54
N GLU A 488 -4.02 -10.41 -11.21
CA GLU A 488 -4.30 -9.25 -10.34
C GLU A 488 -3.18 -8.19 -10.35
N ALA A 489 -2.08 -8.44 -11.06
CA ALA A 489 -0.94 -7.53 -11.21
C ALA A 489 -1.14 -6.53 -12.36
N VAL A 490 -1.29 -5.25 -12.02
CA VAL A 490 -1.44 -4.17 -13.01
C VAL A 490 -0.12 -3.95 -13.77
N PRO A 491 -0.12 -3.86 -15.12
CA PRO A 491 1.08 -3.54 -15.88
C PRO A 491 1.69 -2.19 -15.48
N VAL A 492 3.01 -2.17 -15.30
CA VAL A 492 3.78 -0.95 -15.01
C VAL A 492 4.38 -0.41 -16.30
N ASN A 493 4.28 0.92 -16.50
CA ASN A 493 4.82 1.63 -17.65
C ASN A 493 6.33 1.38 -17.86
N ASN A 494 6.79 1.65 -19.09
CA ASN A 494 8.21 1.62 -19.45
C ASN A 494 8.89 0.27 -19.14
N GLY A 495 8.19 -0.84 -19.41
CA GLY A 495 8.73 -2.19 -19.21
C GLY A 495 8.98 -2.52 -17.74
N GLY A 496 8.16 -1.98 -16.83
CA GLY A 496 8.27 -2.24 -15.39
C GLY A 496 9.08 -1.23 -14.59
N ASN A 497 9.58 -0.16 -15.22
CA ASN A 497 10.41 0.85 -14.56
C ASN A 497 9.61 1.99 -13.92
N GLY A 498 8.34 2.16 -14.31
CA GLY A 498 7.57 3.36 -13.97
C GLY A 498 8.05 4.58 -14.75
N GLU A 499 7.66 5.77 -14.31
CA GLU A 499 8.04 7.02 -14.98
C GLU A 499 9.54 7.33 -14.78
N PRO A 500 10.25 7.87 -15.80
CA PRO A 500 11.65 8.27 -15.66
C PRO A 500 11.84 9.34 -14.57
N VAL A 501 12.97 9.25 -13.87
CA VAL A 501 13.33 10.18 -12.79
C VAL A 501 14.60 10.98 -13.09
N LEU A 502 14.64 12.22 -12.60
CA LEU A 502 15.83 13.06 -12.55
C LEU A 502 16.35 13.16 -11.12
N ALA A 503 17.59 12.69 -10.90
CA ALA A 503 18.21 12.72 -9.59
C ALA A 503 18.23 14.14 -8.99
N ASN A 504 17.66 14.27 -7.79
CA ASN A 504 17.57 15.52 -7.05
C ASN A 504 17.88 15.34 -5.55
N GLY A 505 18.47 14.19 -5.18
CA GLY A 505 18.78 13.81 -3.79
C GLY A 505 17.70 12.97 -3.10
N LEU A 506 16.54 12.75 -3.74
CA LEU A 506 15.55 11.76 -3.31
C LEU A 506 15.92 10.36 -3.80
N ILE A 507 15.34 9.36 -3.14
CA ILE A 507 15.48 7.93 -3.43
C ILE A 507 14.15 7.45 -4.02
N ALA A 508 14.22 6.81 -5.19
CA ALA A 508 13.06 6.28 -5.89
C ALA A 508 12.47 5.07 -5.16
N SER A 509 11.16 4.92 -5.23
CA SER A 509 10.35 3.75 -4.83
C SER A 509 9.43 3.40 -5.99
N ASN A 510 9.19 2.11 -6.23
CA ASN A 510 8.31 1.70 -7.33
C ASN A 510 6.85 1.61 -6.88
N HIS A 511 6.64 1.17 -5.64
CA HIS A 511 5.34 1.09 -4.98
C HIS A 511 5.29 1.96 -3.73
N ARG A 512 4.07 2.32 -3.34
CA ARG A 512 3.71 3.03 -2.11
C ARG A 512 3.62 2.07 -0.94
N PRO A 513 3.54 2.58 0.32
CA PRO A 513 3.21 1.77 1.48
C PRO A 513 1.84 1.08 1.42
N SER A 514 1.00 1.42 0.44
CA SER A 514 -0.28 0.77 0.14
C SER A 514 -0.15 -0.43 -0.81
N ASP A 515 1.07 -0.84 -1.19
CA ASP A 515 1.35 -1.82 -2.24
C ASP A 515 0.86 -1.39 -3.65
N ASP A 516 0.45 -0.12 -3.82
CA ASP A 516 0.05 0.45 -5.11
C ASP A 516 1.24 1.04 -5.87
N ILE A 517 1.19 0.96 -7.21
CA ILE A 517 2.21 1.54 -8.10
C ILE A 517 2.24 3.08 -7.95
N CYS A 518 3.44 3.64 -7.90
CA CYS A 518 3.62 5.10 -7.89
C CYS A 518 3.24 5.73 -9.24
N VAL A 519 2.72 6.96 -9.21
CA VAL A 519 2.64 7.78 -10.43
C VAL A 519 4.02 8.34 -10.74
N PHE A 520 4.69 8.90 -9.72
CA PHE A 520 6.11 9.27 -9.83
C PHE A 520 6.91 8.65 -8.68
N ASN A 521 8.08 8.10 -9.01
CA ASN A 521 8.79 7.21 -8.10
C ASN A 521 9.43 7.91 -6.88
N TYR A 522 9.58 9.25 -6.86
CA TYR A 522 10.01 9.93 -5.63
C TYR A 522 8.81 10.25 -4.73
N ILE A 523 8.53 9.36 -3.79
CA ILE A 523 7.48 9.52 -2.79
C ILE A 523 8.00 10.35 -1.61
N THR A 524 7.41 11.50 -1.38
CA THR A 524 7.79 12.47 -0.34
C THR A 524 7.78 11.88 1.08
N PRO A 525 6.67 11.31 1.59
CA PRO A 525 6.63 10.82 2.97
C PRO A 525 7.56 9.64 3.23
N VAL A 526 7.79 8.78 2.23
CA VAL A 526 8.73 7.65 2.33
C VAL A 526 10.17 8.14 2.41
N ASN A 527 10.54 9.12 1.58
CA ASN A 527 11.86 9.76 1.67
C ASN A 527 12.06 10.52 2.99
N ALA A 528 11.00 11.15 3.50
CA ALA A 528 11.03 11.78 4.82
C ALA A 528 11.33 10.76 5.93
N MET A 529 10.63 9.62 5.95
CA MET A 529 10.89 8.52 6.89
C MET A 529 12.33 7.98 6.75
N MET A 530 12.78 7.70 5.52
CA MET A 530 14.13 7.19 5.27
C MET A 530 15.20 8.17 5.78
N SER A 531 15.02 9.49 5.58
CA SER A 531 15.96 10.48 6.09
C SER A 531 16.08 10.46 7.62
N VAL A 532 14.97 10.25 8.33
CA VAL A 532 14.95 10.15 9.79
C VAL A 532 15.64 8.86 10.23
N GLU A 533 15.27 7.71 9.66
CA GLU A 533 15.82 6.44 10.10
C GLU A 533 17.31 6.25 9.74
N LEU A 534 17.81 6.90 8.69
CA LEU A 534 19.24 6.96 8.41
C LEU A 534 20.02 7.78 9.46
N ASP A 535 19.44 8.89 9.95
CA ASP A 535 20.04 9.69 11.03
C ASP A 535 20.08 8.90 12.34
N HIS A 536 18.98 8.19 12.65
CA HIS A 536 18.92 7.29 13.79
C HIS A 536 19.90 6.11 13.66
N LEU A 537 20.05 5.53 12.47
CA LEU A 537 21.03 4.48 12.19
C LEU A 537 22.46 4.97 12.46
N ALA A 538 22.81 6.15 11.96
CA ALA A 538 24.13 6.75 12.19
C ALA A 538 24.41 6.96 13.68
N SER A 539 23.42 7.49 14.41
CA SER A 539 23.50 7.70 15.86
C SER A 539 23.65 6.37 16.63
N MET A 540 22.86 5.37 16.27
CA MET A 540 22.89 4.02 16.87
C MET A 540 24.25 3.36 16.68
N LEU A 541 24.77 3.35 15.44
CA LEU A 541 26.06 2.75 15.10
C LEU A 541 27.22 3.43 15.83
N SER A 542 27.19 4.77 15.89
CA SER A 542 28.18 5.55 16.64
C SER A 542 28.15 5.23 18.14
N ALA A 543 26.97 5.14 18.74
CA ALA A 543 26.79 4.79 20.15
C ALA A 543 27.21 3.34 20.46
N ALA A 544 26.95 2.40 19.53
CA ALA A 544 27.36 1.00 19.64
C ALA A 544 28.86 0.78 19.36
N GLY A 545 29.57 1.78 18.82
CA GLY A 545 30.96 1.63 18.39
C GLY A 545 31.13 0.67 17.21
N ALA A 546 30.10 0.55 16.35
CA ALA A 546 30.06 -0.39 15.24
C ALA A 546 29.96 0.33 13.89
N ARG A 547 30.55 -0.24 12.84
CA ARG A 547 30.42 0.22 11.44
C ARG A 547 30.53 1.76 11.26
N PRO A 548 31.66 2.39 11.66
CA PRO A 548 31.82 3.85 11.54
C PRO A 548 31.76 4.35 10.09
N ASP A 549 32.11 3.49 9.13
CA ASP A 549 31.96 3.70 7.68
C ASP A 549 30.49 3.90 7.27
N VAL A 550 29.60 3.02 7.76
CA VAL A 550 28.16 3.11 7.52
C VAL A 550 27.57 4.28 8.26
N ALA A 551 27.97 4.50 9.52
CA ALA A 551 27.45 5.62 10.31
C ALA A 551 27.68 6.97 9.60
N ALA A 552 28.90 7.20 9.09
CA ALA A 552 29.22 8.42 8.33
C ALA A 552 28.43 8.52 7.01
N THR A 553 28.26 7.39 6.32
CA THR A 553 27.52 7.34 5.05
C THR A 553 26.02 7.59 5.26
N ALA A 554 25.43 6.97 6.28
CA ALA A 554 24.03 7.13 6.65
C ALA A 554 23.73 8.58 7.06
N ALA A 555 24.58 9.20 7.88
CA ALA A 555 24.43 10.61 8.27
C ALA A 555 24.44 11.55 7.05
N ARG A 556 25.30 11.29 6.07
CA ARG A 556 25.35 12.06 4.82
C ARG A 556 24.07 11.88 3.99
N TYR A 557 23.60 10.65 3.82
CA TYR A 557 22.34 10.40 3.10
C TYR A 557 21.14 11.00 3.82
N ALA A 558 21.07 10.88 5.16
CA ALA A 558 20.02 11.51 5.97
C ALA A 558 19.92 13.01 5.70
N ALA A 559 21.05 13.73 5.76
CA ALA A 559 21.09 15.16 5.49
C ALA A 559 20.69 15.51 4.05
N THR A 560 21.20 14.76 3.05
CA THR A 560 20.87 14.97 1.63
C THR A 560 19.39 14.76 1.34
N VAL A 561 18.83 13.63 1.77
CA VAL A 561 17.42 13.27 1.52
C VAL A 561 16.49 14.23 2.24
N ARG A 562 16.79 14.59 3.50
CA ARG A 562 16.01 15.59 4.25
C ARG A 562 15.95 16.93 3.52
N ALA A 563 17.10 17.42 3.04
CA ALA A 563 17.16 18.65 2.26
C ALA A 563 16.40 18.52 0.94
N ALA A 564 16.53 17.39 0.25
CA ALA A 564 15.85 17.13 -1.02
C ALA A 564 14.33 17.10 -0.87
N VAL A 565 13.80 16.52 0.21
CA VAL A 565 12.35 16.57 0.53
C VAL A 565 11.89 18.03 0.64
N LEU A 566 12.56 18.85 1.45
CA LEU A 566 12.12 20.23 1.70
C LEU A 566 12.29 21.14 0.47
N ASN A 567 13.29 20.88 -0.38
CA ASN A 567 13.60 21.73 -1.52
C ASN A 567 12.85 21.34 -2.79
N ASN A 568 12.54 20.04 -2.99
CA ASN A 568 12.09 19.53 -4.28
C ASN A 568 10.64 19.02 -4.27
N THR A 569 9.98 18.94 -3.12
CA THR A 569 8.61 18.40 -3.04
C THR A 569 7.57 19.42 -2.57
N VAL A 570 7.98 20.63 -2.19
CA VAL A 570 7.06 21.73 -1.88
C VAL A 570 6.48 22.31 -3.17
N THR A 571 5.18 22.18 -3.34
CA THR A 571 4.43 22.73 -4.47
C THR A 571 4.47 24.27 -4.48
N PRO A 572 4.20 24.91 -5.64
CA PRO A 572 3.97 26.36 -5.69
C PRO A 572 2.84 26.85 -4.76
N GLY A 573 1.91 25.97 -4.38
CA GLY A 573 0.85 26.26 -3.41
C GLY A 573 1.29 26.22 -1.94
N GLY A 574 2.57 25.93 -1.66
CA GLY A 574 3.13 25.94 -0.31
C GLY A 574 2.72 24.76 0.57
N VAL A 575 2.35 23.63 -0.05
CA VAL A 575 2.11 22.31 0.55
C VAL A 575 3.05 21.27 -0.06
N LEU A 576 3.31 20.18 0.66
CA LEU A 576 4.10 19.07 0.12
C LEU A 576 3.27 18.28 -0.93
N ALA A 577 3.89 17.96 -2.07
CA ALA A 577 3.37 16.96 -3.00
C ALA A 577 3.62 15.56 -2.43
N TYR A 578 2.76 14.61 -2.78
CA TYR A 578 2.92 13.21 -2.39
C TYR A 578 4.06 12.55 -3.17
N GLU A 579 4.11 12.82 -4.49
CA GLU A 579 5.07 12.23 -5.42
C GLU A 579 5.62 13.27 -6.39
N THR A 580 6.87 13.07 -6.83
CA THR A 580 7.51 13.84 -7.90
C THR A 580 8.46 12.96 -8.73
N ASN A 581 8.80 13.39 -9.94
CA ASN A 581 9.79 12.72 -10.80
C ASN A 581 11.13 13.49 -10.91
N GLY A 582 11.27 14.62 -10.20
CA GLY A 582 12.46 15.47 -10.25
C GLY A 582 12.55 16.40 -11.48
N TYR A 583 11.71 16.21 -12.50
CA TYR A 583 11.59 17.12 -13.66
C TYR A 583 10.61 18.29 -13.42
N GLY A 584 10.03 18.36 -12.22
CA GLY A 584 9.06 19.40 -11.82
C GLY A 584 7.60 18.93 -11.83
N ALA A 585 7.31 17.71 -12.28
CA ALA A 585 5.98 17.14 -12.11
C ALA A 585 5.73 16.80 -10.63
N MET A 586 4.53 17.13 -10.14
CA MET A 586 4.16 16.96 -8.74
C MET A 586 2.74 16.41 -8.66
N TYR A 587 2.55 15.32 -7.92
CA TYR A 587 1.25 14.74 -7.66
C TYR A 587 0.80 15.14 -6.24
N THR A 588 -0.26 15.95 -6.15
CA THR A 588 -0.80 16.44 -4.87
C THR A 588 -1.96 15.55 -4.44
N MET A 589 -1.70 14.67 -3.48
CA MET A 589 -2.65 13.78 -2.83
C MET A 589 -2.10 13.41 -1.44
N ASP A 590 -2.81 12.56 -0.70
CA ASP A 590 -2.20 11.75 0.35
C ASP A 590 -2.87 10.39 0.38
N ASP A 591 -2.13 9.40 0.89
CA ASP A 591 -2.62 8.04 1.14
C ASP A 591 -2.72 7.79 2.64
N ALA A 592 -3.60 6.88 3.06
CA ALA A 592 -3.77 6.53 4.45
C ALA A 592 -2.61 5.71 5.04
N ASN A 593 -1.91 4.95 4.20
CA ASN A 593 -0.83 4.07 4.63
C ASN A 593 0.37 4.89 5.10
N VAL A 594 0.98 4.45 6.22
CA VAL A 594 2.12 5.16 6.83
C VAL A 594 3.42 4.54 6.30
N PRO A 595 4.38 5.34 5.80
CA PRO A 595 4.46 6.80 5.85
C PRO A 595 3.58 7.56 4.84
N SER A 596 2.94 8.63 5.33
CA SER A 596 2.04 9.54 4.61
C SER A 596 2.36 11.01 4.93
N LEU A 597 1.85 11.97 4.15
CA LEU A 597 2.10 13.39 4.42
C LEU A 597 1.50 13.82 5.77
N VAL A 598 0.34 13.29 6.14
CA VAL A 598 -0.27 13.58 7.44
C VAL A 598 0.46 12.93 8.62
N SER A 599 1.27 11.89 8.39
CA SER A 599 2.03 11.20 9.45
C SER A 599 3.45 11.75 9.67
N LEU A 600 3.89 12.79 8.96
CA LEU A 600 5.24 13.37 9.11
C LEU A 600 5.68 13.67 10.57
N PRO A 601 4.79 14.12 11.49
CA PRO A 601 5.14 14.25 12.91
C PRO A 601 5.32 12.93 13.63
N TYR A 602 4.51 11.92 13.31
CA TYR A 602 4.70 10.56 13.84
C TYR A 602 6.06 9.99 13.41
N LEU A 603 6.47 10.26 12.17
CA LEU A 603 7.76 9.83 11.62
C LEU A 603 8.93 10.61 12.21
N GLY A 604 8.71 11.70 12.96
CA GLY A 604 9.77 12.55 13.48
C GLY A 604 10.42 13.46 12.43
N PHE A 605 9.78 13.67 11.26
CA PHE A 605 10.36 14.46 10.19
C PHE A 605 10.09 15.97 10.34
N LEU A 606 8.83 16.34 10.59
CA LEU A 606 8.38 17.71 10.88
C LEU A 606 7.59 17.73 12.17
N ASP A 607 7.76 18.76 12.98
CA ASP A 607 6.96 18.93 14.19
C ASP A 607 5.49 19.18 13.85
N ARG A 608 4.59 18.73 14.73
CA ARG A 608 3.14 19.02 14.66
C ARG A 608 2.81 20.51 14.55
N GLY A 609 3.66 21.38 15.10
CA GLY A 609 3.54 22.83 15.06
C GLY A 609 4.10 23.50 13.79
N ASP A 610 4.81 22.75 12.94
CA ASP A 610 5.46 23.26 11.75
C ASP A 610 4.43 23.84 10.75
N GLY A 611 4.72 25.03 10.22
CA GLY A 611 3.80 25.75 9.35
C GLY A 611 3.54 25.06 8.01
N LEU A 612 4.55 24.42 7.43
CA LEU A 612 4.43 23.65 6.19
C LEU A 612 3.62 22.37 6.43
N TYR A 613 3.90 21.65 7.52
CA TYR A 613 3.12 20.49 7.90
C TYR A 613 1.65 20.84 8.11
N ARG A 614 1.34 21.88 8.91
CA ARG A 614 -0.05 22.27 9.19
C ARG A 614 -0.83 22.64 7.93
N ARG A 615 -0.22 23.37 6.99
CA ARG A 615 -0.84 23.68 5.69
C ARG A 615 -1.07 22.40 4.87
N THR A 616 -0.07 21.52 4.83
CA THR A 616 -0.16 20.23 4.12
C THR A 616 -1.27 19.36 4.71
N LYS A 617 -1.28 19.12 6.03
CA LYS A 617 -2.33 18.38 6.75
C LYS A 617 -3.72 18.94 6.45
N SER A 618 -3.88 20.27 6.52
CA SER A 618 -5.16 20.92 6.23
C SER A 618 -5.61 20.70 4.78
N ALA A 619 -4.68 20.72 3.82
CA ALA A 619 -4.99 20.42 2.42
C ALA A 619 -5.35 18.94 2.24
N MET A 620 -4.65 18.02 2.89
CA MET A 620 -4.85 16.58 2.76
C MET A 620 -6.16 16.07 3.37
N PHE A 621 -6.68 16.74 4.40
CA PHE A 621 -8.04 16.55 4.93
C PHE A 621 -9.09 17.49 4.30
N SER A 622 -8.95 17.78 3.01
CA SER A 622 -9.89 18.63 2.27
C SER A 622 -10.09 18.14 0.84
N ARG A 623 -10.95 18.81 0.07
CA ARG A 623 -11.14 18.53 -1.37
C ARG A 623 -9.89 18.73 -2.22
N ALA A 624 -8.80 19.29 -1.68
CA ALA A 624 -7.52 19.34 -2.37
C ALA A 624 -6.87 17.95 -2.53
N ASN A 625 -7.22 16.97 -1.67
CA ASN A 625 -6.82 15.58 -1.82
C ASN A 625 -7.92 14.79 -2.53
N PRO A 626 -7.65 14.15 -3.68
CA PRO A 626 -8.63 13.32 -4.38
C PRO A 626 -9.11 12.11 -3.58
N TYR A 627 -8.34 11.65 -2.58
CA TYR A 627 -8.68 10.51 -1.73
C TYR A 627 -9.20 10.89 -0.34
N PHE A 628 -9.53 12.18 -0.13
CA PHE A 628 -10.26 12.58 1.07
C PHE A 628 -11.77 12.45 0.85
N ALA A 629 -12.37 11.48 1.53
CA ALA A 629 -13.79 11.16 1.41
C ALA A 629 -14.56 11.60 2.66
N VAL A 630 -15.79 12.08 2.46
CA VAL A 630 -16.67 12.56 3.54
C VAL A 630 -18.04 11.90 3.42
N GLY A 631 -18.39 11.11 4.42
CA GLY A 631 -19.69 10.48 4.59
C GLY A 631 -20.49 11.06 5.76
N LYS A 632 -21.61 10.41 6.06
CA LYS A 632 -22.49 10.82 7.17
C LYS A 632 -21.89 10.49 8.55
N GLN A 633 -21.23 9.34 8.67
CA GLN A 633 -20.74 8.80 9.94
C GLN A 633 -19.21 8.73 10.02
N PHE A 634 -18.54 8.73 8.87
CA PHE A 634 -17.10 8.66 8.79
C PHE A 634 -16.58 9.55 7.67
N GLN A 635 -15.38 10.07 7.87
CA GLN A 635 -14.61 10.82 6.88
C GLN A 635 -13.14 10.51 7.10
N GLY A 636 -12.31 10.65 6.08
CA GLY A 636 -10.89 10.35 6.19
C GLY A 636 -10.18 10.33 4.84
N ILE A 637 -8.90 10.02 4.88
CA ILE A 637 -8.09 9.77 3.69
C ILE A 637 -8.09 8.27 3.44
N GLY A 638 -8.29 7.87 2.19
CA GLY A 638 -8.11 6.49 1.74
C GLY A 638 -6.90 6.38 0.83
N GLY A 639 -7.11 5.83 -0.35
CA GLY A 639 -6.12 5.67 -1.41
C GLY A 639 -6.78 5.01 -2.62
N PRO A 640 -6.04 4.77 -3.71
CA PRO A 640 -6.56 4.02 -4.84
C PRO A 640 -6.72 2.52 -4.55
N HIS A 641 -6.10 1.99 -3.48
CA HIS A 641 -6.07 0.57 -3.16
C HIS A 641 -7.44 -0.12 -3.08
N VAL A 642 -8.37 0.47 -2.29
CA VAL A 642 -9.74 -0.06 -2.13
C VAL A 642 -10.70 0.70 -3.05
N SER A 643 -10.97 1.96 -2.72
CA SER A 643 -11.65 2.91 -3.59
C SER A 643 -11.56 4.33 -3.02
N ALA A 644 -11.86 5.34 -3.84
CA ALA A 644 -11.95 6.73 -3.38
C ALA A 644 -13.07 6.99 -2.36
N ALA A 645 -14.03 6.07 -2.20
CA ALA A 645 -15.13 6.16 -1.24
C ALA A 645 -14.88 5.36 0.05
N ASP A 646 -13.72 4.71 0.18
CA ASP A 646 -13.38 3.84 1.31
C ASP A 646 -12.14 4.37 2.05
N PRO A 647 -12.26 5.48 2.80
CA PRO A 647 -11.19 6.00 3.63
C PRO A 647 -10.84 5.08 4.80
N TRP A 648 -9.61 5.20 5.28
CA TRP A 648 -9.03 4.28 6.25
C TRP A 648 -8.95 4.93 7.65
N PRO A 649 -9.28 4.21 8.74
CA PRO A 649 -9.10 4.69 10.11
C PRO A 649 -7.69 5.22 10.41
N MET A 650 -6.67 4.61 9.79
CA MET A 650 -5.27 5.00 9.92
C MET A 650 -5.00 6.48 9.57
N SER A 651 -5.75 7.04 8.63
CA SER A 651 -5.64 8.47 8.31
C SER A 651 -6.02 9.34 9.52
N GLN A 652 -7.08 8.98 10.23
CA GLN A 652 -7.52 9.70 11.43
C GLN A 652 -6.51 9.55 12.57
N ILE A 653 -5.92 8.36 12.73
CA ILE A 653 -4.86 8.10 13.70
C ILE A 653 -3.63 8.99 13.41
N SER A 654 -3.18 9.05 12.15
CA SER A 654 -2.11 9.97 11.72
C SER A 654 -2.47 11.43 11.99
N GLY A 655 -3.73 11.80 11.76
CA GLY A 655 -4.27 13.12 12.07
C GLY A 655 -4.18 13.49 13.55
N ILE A 656 -4.34 12.52 14.47
CA ILE A 656 -4.20 12.69 15.91
C ILE A 656 -2.73 12.86 16.30
N PHE A 657 -1.82 12.03 15.76
CA PHE A 657 -0.38 12.19 15.98
C PHE A 657 0.11 13.58 15.60
N GLY A 658 -0.47 14.18 14.55
CA GLY A 658 -0.16 15.54 14.12
C GLY A 658 -1.08 16.64 14.66
N ALA A 659 -1.83 16.40 15.74
CA ALA A 659 -2.70 17.40 16.36
C ALA A 659 -2.25 17.78 17.78
N ASP A 660 -2.47 19.05 18.14
CA ASP A 660 -2.41 19.54 19.53
C ASP A 660 -3.72 20.16 20.00
N ASP A 661 -4.65 20.43 19.08
CA ASP A 661 -5.98 20.93 19.40
C ASP A 661 -6.83 19.80 19.99
N ASP A 662 -7.31 20.00 21.22
CA ASP A 662 -8.01 18.96 21.98
C ASP A 662 -9.34 18.57 21.33
N ASP A 663 -10.03 19.52 20.68
CA ASP A 663 -11.31 19.26 20.02
C ASP A 663 -11.13 18.50 18.70
N GLU A 664 -10.08 18.83 17.93
CA GLU A 664 -9.65 18.02 16.79
C GLU A 664 -9.34 16.59 17.22
N ILE A 665 -8.56 16.39 18.28
CA ILE A 665 -8.19 15.06 18.79
C ILE A 665 -9.45 14.27 19.20
N ARG A 666 -10.35 14.86 19.99
CA ARG A 666 -11.60 14.19 20.41
C ARG A 666 -12.46 13.79 19.23
N MET A 667 -12.62 14.70 18.25
CA MET A 667 -13.41 14.44 17.05
C MET A 667 -12.85 13.26 16.25
N ARG A 668 -11.53 13.24 16.00
CA ARG A 668 -10.87 12.16 15.26
C ARG A 668 -10.91 10.83 16.01
N LEU A 669 -10.67 10.85 17.32
CA LEU A 669 -10.77 9.65 18.16
C LEU A 669 -12.18 9.07 18.11
N ALA A 670 -13.22 9.91 18.21
CA ALA A 670 -14.60 9.48 18.09
C ALA A 670 -14.92 8.90 16.70
N LEU A 671 -14.36 9.44 15.61
CA LEU A 671 -14.52 8.86 14.27
C LEU A 671 -13.96 7.44 14.20
N VAL A 672 -12.81 7.17 14.82
CA VAL A 672 -12.21 5.82 14.83
C VAL A 672 -13.04 4.87 15.70
N VAL A 673 -13.33 5.24 16.94
CA VAL A 673 -14.00 4.38 17.92
C VAL A 673 -15.44 4.04 17.51
N ASN A 674 -16.17 4.99 16.91
CA ASN A 674 -17.57 4.77 16.52
C ASN A 674 -17.75 3.95 15.23
N ASN A 675 -16.67 3.64 14.51
CA ASN A 675 -16.75 2.99 13.20
C ASN A 675 -15.94 1.68 13.12
N THR A 676 -16.04 0.85 14.15
CA THR A 676 -15.45 -0.51 14.17
C THR A 676 -16.42 -1.58 13.64
N ALA A 677 -17.53 -1.19 13.01
CA ALA A 677 -18.65 -2.08 12.64
C ALA A 677 -19.19 -2.96 13.80
N GLY A 678 -19.07 -2.48 15.05
CA GLY A 678 -19.47 -3.22 16.25
C GLY A 678 -18.53 -4.36 16.67
N LEU A 679 -17.41 -4.57 15.97
CA LEU A 679 -16.45 -5.62 16.27
C LEU A 679 -15.39 -5.23 17.31
N GLY A 680 -15.15 -3.93 17.54
CA GLY A 680 -14.08 -3.51 18.45
C GLY A 680 -12.67 -3.89 17.95
N LEU A 681 -12.46 -3.79 16.64
CA LEU A 681 -11.18 -3.89 15.93
C LEU A 681 -11.06 -2.73 14.94
N ILE A 682 -9.83 -2.38 14.57
CA ILE A 682 -9.55 -1.38 13.55
C ILE A 682 -9.46 -2.06 12.19
N HIS A 683 -10.33 -1.65 11.27
CA HIS A 683 -10.40 -2.15 9.90
C HIS A 683 -9.41 -1.42 8.99
N GLU A 684 -9.16 -1.98 7.82
CA GLU A 684 -8.38 -1.33 6.76
C GLU A 684 -9.11 -0.10 6.24
N SER A 685 -10.30 -0.27 5.68
CA SER A 685 -11.11 0.80 5.10
C SER A 685 -12.56 0.77 5.58
N ILE A 686 -13.26 1.90 5.49
CA ILE A 686 -14.68 2.05 5.82
C ILE A 686 -15.39 2.81 4.71
N ASN A 687 -16.47 2.25 4.17
CA ASN A 687 -17.24 2.92 3.14
C ASN A 687 -18.02 4.13 3.68
N VAL A 688 -17.84 5.31 3.06
CA VAL A 688 -18.49 6.55 3.51
C VAL A 688 -20.02 6.56 3.36
N HIS A 689 -20.57 5.69 2.52
CA HIS A 689 -22.01 5.57 2.32
C HIS A 689 -22.66 4.57 3.28
N ASN A 690 -21.91 3.58 3.76
CA ASN A 690 -22.37 2.58 4.72
C ASN A 690 -21.20 2.06 5.58
N THR A 691 -21.11 2.47 6.84
CA THR A 691 -19.96 2.13 7.71
C THR A 691 -19.97 0.69 8.22
N SER A 692 -21.01 -0.09 7.90
CA SER A 692 -21.00 -1.55 8.05
C SER A 692 -20.28 -2.27 6.90
N VAL A 693 -19.96 -1.56 5.81
CA VAL A 693 -19.10 -2.06 4.73
C VAL A 693 -17.68 -1.58 5.01
N TYR A 694 -16.79 -2.54 5.25
CA TYR A 694 -15.39 -2.33 5.58
C TYR A 694 -14.56 -3.46 4.98
N SER A 695 -13.25 -3.26 4.88
CA SER A 695 -12.28 -4.30 4.47
C SER A 695 -11.40 -4.74 5.64
N ARG A 696 -10.93 -5.99 5.56
CA ARG A 696 -9.98 -6.63 6.50
C ARG A 696 -10.39 -6.54 7.98
N PRO A 697 -11.21 -7.50 8.48
CA PRO A 697 -11.55 -7.57 9.90
C PRO A 697 -10.36 -7.87 10.80
N TRP A 698 -9.27 -8.44 10.25
CA TRP A 698 -8.05 -8.76 10.95
C TRP A 698 -6.85 -8.04 10.34
N PHE A 699 -6.61 -6.81 10.81
CA PHE A 699 -5.45 -6.02 10.41
C PHE A 699 -4.61 -5.62 11.63
N ALA A 700 -3.60 -6.44 11.95
CA ALA A 700 -2.83 -6.27 13.18
C ALA A 700 -2.03 -4.95 13.20
N TRP A 701 -1.53 -4.49 12.06
CA TRP A 701 -0.86 -3.18 11.98
C TRP A 701 -1.81 -2.04 12.37
N ALA A 702 -3.01 -1.95 11.78
CA ALA A 702 -3.95 -0.88 12.10
C ALA A 702 -4.36 -0.88 13.59
N ASN A 703 -4.51 -2.07 14.18
CA ASN A 703 -4.71 -2.26 15.62
C ASN A 703 -3.53 -1.73 16.44
N SER A 704 -2.30 -2.15 16.13
CA SER A 704 -1.09 -1.70 16.82
C SER A 704 -0.90 -0.18 16.71
N TYR A 705 -1.21 0.41 15.55
CA TYR A 705 -1.10 1.85 15.33
C TYR A 705 -2.11 2.65 16.16
N PHE A 706 -3.33 2.14 16.33
CA PHE A 706 -4.32 2.72 17.25
C PHE A 706 -3.86 2.63 18.72
N ALA A 707 -3.33 1.47 19.12
CA ALA A 707 -2.82 1.28 20.46
C ALA A 707 -1.63 2.20 20.77
N GLU A 708 -0.71 2.36 19.81
CA GLU A 708 0.41 3.31 19.90
C GLU A 708 -0.10 4.75 20.09
N MET A 709 -1.09 5.17 19.31
CA MET A 709 -1.69 6.51 19.42
C MET A 709 -2.34 6.75 20.78
N LEU A 710 -3.07 5.76 21.32
CA LEU A 710 -3.65 5.92 22.67
C LEU A 710 -2.58 6.02 23.75
N LEU A 711 -1.44 5.33 23.60
CA LEU A 711 -0.30 5.50 24.51
C LEU A 711 0.34 6.89 24.39
N ASP A 712 0.47 7.44 23.16
CA ASP A 712 0.90 8.83 22.96
C ASP A 712 -0.04 9.82 23.67
N LEU A 713 -1.36 9.65 23.52
CA LEU A 713 -2.33 10.49 24.22
C LEU A 713 -2.26 10.30 25.73
N ALA A 714 -2.07 9.08 26.21
CA ALA A 714 -1.94 8.79 27.64
C ALA A 714 -0.73 9.50 28.27
N GLU A 715 0.35 9.66 27.52
CA GLU A 715 1.54 10.40 27.94
C GLU A 715 1.36 11.92 27.78
N ARG A 716 0.99 12.37 26.58
CA ARG A 716 1.03 13.78 26.17
C ARG A 716 -0.23 14.57 26.54
N LYS A 717 -1.40 13.92 26.50
CA LYS A 717 -2.73 14.54 26.68
C LYS A 717 -3.65 13.66 27.55
N PRO A 718 -3.22 13.19 28.74
CA PRO A 718 -3.96 12.21 29.55
C PRO A 718 -5.39 12.66 29.89
N GLY A 719 -5.61 13.97 30.09
CA GLY A 719 -6.93 14.53 30.40
C GLY A 719 -7.97 14.39 29.27
N LEU A 720 -7.58 13.94 28.08
CA LEU A 720 -8.53 13.64 27.00
C LEU A 720 -9.16 12.25 27.11
N ILE A 721 -8.48 11.31 27.78
CA ILE A 721 -8.87 9.89 27.79
C ILE A 721 -9.00 9.29 29.21
N PHE A 722 -8.38 9.92 30.21
CA PHE A 722 -8.39 9.48 31.61
C PHE A 722 -9.23 10.40 32.50
N ALA A 723 -9.82 9.83 33.55
CA ALA A 723 -10.52 10.60 34.57
C ALA A 723 -9.54 11.48 35.38
N ASN A 724 -8.32 10.97 35.57
CA ASN A 724 -7.22 11.69 36.19
C ASN A 724 -6.18 12.05 35.12
N ALA A 725 -5.88 13.34 34.97
CA ALA A 725 -4.93 13.88 34.00
C ALA A 725 -3.44 13.59 34.33
N THR A 726 -3.14 12.65 35.23
CA THR A 726 -1.77 12.14 35.40
C THR A 726 -1.32 11.48 34.09
N PRO A 727 -0.12 11.78 33.56
CA PRO A 727 0.43 11.05 32.42
C PRO A 727 0.58 9.55 32.69
N TYR A 728 0.57 8.74 31.64
CA TYR A 728 1.00 7.34 31.67
C TYR A 728 2.18 7.18 30.72
N VAL A 729 3.29 6.67 31.23
CA VAL A 729 4.47 6.35 30.45
C VAL A 729 4.65 4.85 30.53
N VAL A 730 4.79 4.20 29.38
CA VAL A 730 5.07 2.76 29.32
C VAL A 730 6.49 2.48 29.82
N GLY A 731 6.60 1.55 30.77
CA GLY A 731 7.85 1.25 31.51
C GLY A 731 7.79 1.76 32.93
#